data_AF-A0A8B8M3Q1-F1
#
_entry.id   AF-A0A8B8M3Q1-F1
#
_cell.length_a   1.000
_cell.length_b   1.000
_cell.length_c   1.000
_cell.angle_alpha   90.00
_cell.angle_beta   90.00
_cell.angle_gamma   90.00
#
_symmetry.space_group_name_H-M   'P 1'
#
loop_
_entity.id
_entity.type
_entity.pdbx_description
1 polymer ?
#
loop_
_entity_poly.entity_id
_entity_poly.type
_entity_poly.pdbx_seq_one_letter_code
_entity_poly.pdbx_strand_id
1 'polypeptide(L)'
;MVSKSYSNLLELASGEAPSFGFMNRRIPRIMTVAGLISDVDDDPVESVCSDPSSSSVHRDRIIMVANQLPLRAQRKADGNRNCWSFEWDENSLLQLKDGLGDDDIEVIYVGCLKEDVHPNEQDEVSQILLDTYKCVPTFLPPDQFTRYYHGFCKQQLWPLFHYMLPLSPELGGRFNRSLWQAYVSVNKIFADRIMEVINPEDDYVWIHDYHLMVLPTFLRKRFNRVKLGFFLHSPFPSSEIYKTLPVREEILRALLNSDLIGFHTFDYARHFLSCCSRMLGLTYESKRGYIGIEYYGRTVSIKILPVGIHMGQLQSVLRLPQTEEKVCELIRQFSDQGRTMLLGVDDMDIFKGISLKLLAMEQLLLQHPEYQGNVVLVQIANPARGRGKDVKEVQAETKATVKRINETFGKPGYDPVILIEDPLKFYERVAYYVVAECCLVTAVRDGMNLIPYEYIISRQGNETLDKVLGLASSPKKKSMLVVSEFIGCSPSLSGAIRVNPWNIDAVAEAMDSALEMADSEKQLRHEKHYRYVSTHDIGYWARSFLQDLERTCSDHVRRRWWGIGFGLSFRVVALDPNFKKLSMEHIVSAYKRTTTRAILLDYDGTLIPQASIDKSPSSKSIEILNSLCRDKNNMVFLVSARSRKTLSEWFSPCENLGIAAEHGYFLRMKRDTEWETHVAAADCSWKQIAEPVMKLYTETTDGSTIEDKETSLVWCYEDADPDFGSCQAKELLDHLESVLANEPVTVKSGQNNVEVKPQEMTGLTKTCSRLSRVRRVVQLHQEPRYLHAPFVGNPSKHHFRWSNRTKMVKSPKLLLITMALC
;
A
#
# COMPACT_ATOMS: atom_id res chain seq x y z
N MET A 1 10.24 26.35 38.07
CA MET A 1 9.27 25.40 38.66
C MET A 1 9.15 24.23 37.73
N VAL A 2 9.53 23.05 38.22
CA VAL A 2 9.69 21.80 37.48
C VAL A 2 8.41 20.97 37.66
N SER A 3 7.81 20.49 36.56
CA SER A 3 6.75 19.47 36.56
C SER A 3 7.12 18.47 35.46
N LYS A 4 7.86 17.39 35.73
CA LYS A 4 7.49 16.11 36.35
C LYS A 4 6.21 15.46 35.79
N SER A 5 6.38 14.74 34.68
CA SER A 5 5.69 13.46 34.42
C SER A 5 6.33 12.72 33.23
N TYR A 6 7.56 12.24 33.42
CA TYR A 6 8.17 11.15 32.66
C TYR A 6 8.39 9.99 33.65
N SER A 7 7.37 9.17 33.85
CA SER A 7 7.45 7.91 34.59
C SER A 7 6.22 7.09 34.21
N ASN A 8 6.38 6.14 33.28
CA ASN A 8 5.64 4.88 33.16
C ASN A 8 6.01 4.15 31.84
N LEU A 9 7.31 3.97 31.61
CA LEU A 9 7.86 3.11 30.55
C LEU A 9 8.40 1.77 31.10
N LEU A 10 8.23 1.52 32.41
CA LEU A 10 8.76 0.34 33.11
C LEU A 10 7.69 -0.71 33.48
N GLU A 11 6.40 -0.48 33.25
CA GLU A 11 5.34 -1.49 33.48
C GLU A 11 5.14 -2.47 32.31
N LEU A 12 5.98 -2.41 31.26
CA LEU A 12 5.99 -3.40 30.17
C LEU A 12 6.86 -4.64 30.47
N ALA A 13 7.38 -4.77 31.69
CA ALA A 13 8.29 -5.84 32.07
C ALA A 13 8.14 -6.26 33.55
N SER A 14 6.94 -6.69 33.96
CA SER A 14 6.80 -7.49 35.19
C SER A 14 5.54 -8.35 35.14
N GLY A 15 5.70 -9.56 34.61
CA GLY A 15 4.76 -10.67 34.77
C GLY A 15 5.61 -11.93 34.90
N GLU A 16 5.75 -12.41 36.13
CA GLU A 16 6.46 -13.64 36.47
C GLU A 16 5.89 -14.83 35.69
N ALA A 17 6.78 -15.73 35.27
CA ALA A 17 6.43 -16.96 34.57
C ALA A 17 5.72 -17.93 35.53
N PRO A 18 4.52 -18.45 35.22
CA PRO A 18 4.03 -19.63 35.90
C PRO A 18 4.74 -20.86 35.32
N SER A 19 5.40 -21.59 36.21
CA SER A 19 5.93 -22.93 35.97
C SER A 19 4.84 -23.88 35.49
N PHE A 20 4.99 -24.48 34.31
CA PHE A 20 4.20 -25.64 33.90
C PHE A 20 5.11 -26.76 33.41
N GLY A 21 4.86 -27.94 33.97
CA GLY A 21 5.68 -29.14 33.85
C GLY A 21 5.76 -29.71 32.45
N PHE A 22 6.89 -30.34 32.19
CA PHE A 22 7.15 -31.18 31.03
C PHE A 22 6.07 -32.26 30.88
N MET A 23 5.30 -32.20 29.80
CA MET A 23 4.80 -33.40 29.12
C MET A 23 5.40 -33.45 27.72
N ASN A 24 6.37 -34.33 27.56
CA ASN A 24 6.89 -34.77 26.28
C ASN A 24 5.77 -35.41 25.44
N ARG A 25 5.58 -34.95 24.21
CA ARG A 25 5.30 -35.80 23.04
C ARG A 25 5.62 -35.03 21.75
N ARG A 26 6.65 -35.53 21.05
CA ARG A 26 7.18 -35.00 19.78
C ARG A 26 6.27 -35.41 18.62
N ILE A 27 5.98 -34.48 17.71
CA ILE A 27 5.60 -34.77 16.32
C ILE A 27 6.88 -34.64 15.46
N PRO A 28 7.11 -35.46 14.42
CA PRO A 28 8.42 -35.60 13.81
C PRO A 28 8.77 -34.40 12.91
N ARG A 29 9.97 -33.83 13.12
CA ARG A 29 10.63 -32.95 12.15
C ARG A 29 11.14 -33.79 10.98
N ILE A 30 10.77 -33.46 9.76
CA ILE A 30 11.37 -34.04 8.56
C ILE A 30 12.61 -33.21 8.20
N MET A 31 13.77 -33.84 8.42
CA MET A 31 15.06 -33.72 7.72
C MET A 31 15.69 -32.32 7.54
N THR A 32 16.56 -31.97 8.50
CA THR A 32 17.73 -31.09 8.31
C THR A 32 18.87 -31.86 7.64
N VAL A 33 19.45 -31.35 6.54
CA VAL A 33 20.76 -31.79 6.04
C VAL A 33 21.85 -30.94 6.71
N ALA A 34 22.92 -31.63 7.14
CA ALA A 34 24.01 -31.07 7.94
C ALA A 34 24.92 -30.14 7.13
N GLY A 35 25.16 -28.93 7.65
CA GLY A 35 26.24 -28.06 7.21
C GLY A 35 27.56 -28.50 7.85
N LEU A 36 28.51 -28.97 7.03
CA LEU A 36 29.90 -29.13 7.40
C LEU A 36 30.59 -27.76 7.39
N ILE A 37 31.31 -27.47 8.46
CA ILE A 37 32.23 -26.34 8.62
C ILE A 37 33.53 -26.70 7.88
N SER A 38 34.05 -25.80 7.06
CA SER A 38 35.51 -25.69 6.83
C SER A 38 35.89 -24.27 6.39
N ASP A 39 36.86 -23.72 7.10
CA ASP A 39 37.53 -22.44 6.91
C ASP A 39 38.42 -22.41 5.64
N VAL A 40 38.45 -21.22 5.00
CA VAL A 40 39.61 -20.49 4.43
C VAL A 40 40.56 -21.21 3.44
N ASP A 41 40.56 -20.83 2.15
CA ASP A 41 41.63 -20.04 1.48
C ASP A 41 41.37 -19.78 -0.03
N ASP A 42 42.13 -18.83 -0.58
CA ASP A 42 42.04 -18.08 -1.85
C ASP A 42 42.17 -18.85 -3.20
N ASP A 43 41.67 -18.13 -4.23
CA ASP A 43 42.03 -18.05 -5.67
C ASP A 43 41.24 -18.79 -6.78
N PRO A 44 41.10 -18.15 -7.99
CA PRO A 44 40.07 -18.47 -8.98
C PRO A 44 40.61 -19.24 -10.20
N VAL A 45 39.85 -20.21 -10.71
CA VAL A 45 40.02 -20.69 -12.09
C VAL A 45 38.72 -21.23 -12.67
N GLU A 46 38.45 -20.81 -13.90
CA GLU A 46 37.40 -21.32 -14.78
C GLU A 46 37.49 -22.83 -15.00
N SER A 47 36.37 -23.54 -14.93
CA SER A 47 36.17 -24.75 -15.72
C SER A 47 34.68 -25.11 -15.81
N VAL A 48 34.21 -25.18 -17.05
CA VAL A 48 32.89 -25.65 -17.45
C VAL A 48 32.97 -27.18 -17.56
N CYS A 49 32.07 -27.90 -16.88
CA CYS A 49 31.43 -29.10 -17.41
C CYS A 49 30.29 -29.58 -16.49
N SER A 50 29.16 -29.83 -17.12
CA SER A 50 27.86 -30.23 -16.60
C SER A 50 27.78 -31.73 -16.29
N ASP A 51 27.09 -32.08 -15.19
CA ASP A 51 26.36 -33.35 -15.05
C ASP A 51 24.92 -33.05 -14.59
N PRO A 52 23.88 -33.52 -15.33
CA PRO A 52 22.48 -33.32 -14.98
C PRO A 52 21.90 -34.58 -14.32
N SER A 53 21.90 -34.66 -12.99
CA SER A 53 21.08 -35.66 -12.29
C SER A 53 20.74 -35.26 -10.86
N SER A 54 19.71 -34.40 -10.74
CA SER A 54 18.66 -34.37 -9.70
C SER A 54 18.05 -32.97 -9.62
N SER A 55 17.50 -32.46 -10.72
CA SER A 55 16.64 -31.29 -10.65
C SER A 55 15.31 -31.71 -10.01
N SER A 56 15.20 -31.61 -8.69
CA SER A 56 13.88 -31.41 -8.09
C SER A 56 13.28 -30.19 -8.78
N VAL A 57 12.16 -30.38 -9.47
CA VAL A 57 11.41 -29.28 -10.08
C VAL A 57 11.15 -28.25 -8.98
N HIS A 58 11.85 -27.12 -9.00
CA HIS A 58 11.59 -26.03 -8.07
C HIS A 58 10.21 -25.48 -8.43
N ARG A 59 9.19 -25.91 -7.69
CA ARG A 59 7.86 -25.31 -7.73
C ARG A 59 7.91 -24.05 -6.90
N ASP A 60 7.53 -22.93 -7.49
CA ASP A 60 7.39 -21.68 -6.74
C ASP A 60 6.25 -21.84 -5.74
N ARG A 61 6.49 -21.43 -4.49
CA ARG A 61 5.52 -21.56 -3.40
C ARG A 61 5.04 -20.21 -2.94
N ILE A 62 3.71 -20.08 -2.83
CA ILE A 62 3.03 -18.86 -2.40
C ILE A 62 2.19 -19.16 -1.16
N ILE A 63 2.36 -18.32 -0.15
CA ILE A 63 1.55 -18.32 1.07
C ILE A 63 0.53 -17.19 0.96
N MET A 64 -0.72 -17.55 0.75
CA MET A 64 -1.85 -16.64 0.73
C MET A 64 -2.41 -16.44 2.14
N VAL A 65 -2.45 -15.20 2.60
CA VAL A 65 -2.87 -14.87 3.95
C VAL A 65 -4.08 -13.96 3.92
N ALA A 66 -5.18 -14.41 4.53
CA ALA A 66 -6.40 -13.62 4.66
C ALA A 66 -7.07 -13.86 6.00
N ASN A 67 -8.00 -12.96 6.38
CA ASN A 67 -8.71 -13.10 7.64
C ASN A 67 -9.46 -14.43 7.78
N GLN A 68 -10.01 -14.96 6.69
CA GLN A 68 -10.75 -16.22 6.67
C GLN A 68 -10.13 -17.18 5.65
N LEU A 69 -10.09 -18.46 6.01
CA LEU A 69 -9.76 -19.53 5.06
C LEU A 69 -10.88 -19.66 4.01
N PRO A 70 -10.54 -20.07 2.77
CA PRO A 70 -11.51 -20.33 1.70
C PRO A 70 -12.29 -21.65 1.91
N LEU A 71 -12.62 -21.99 3.16
CA LEU A 71 -13.26 -23.24 3.56
C LEU A 71 -14.53 -23.00 4.37
N ARG A 72 -15.51 -23.89 4.19
CA ARG A 72 -16.65 -24.08 5.09
C ARG A 72 -16.33 -25.24 6.01
N ALA A 73 -16.45 -25.00 7.31
CA ALA A 73 -16.36 -26.04 8.32
C ALA A 73 -17.76 -26.33 8.85
N GLN A 74 -18.11 -27.60 8.99
CA GLN A 74 -19.35 -28.05 9.62
C GLN A 74 -19.03 -29.14 10.63
N ARG A 75 -19.68 -29.08 11.79
CA ARG A 75 -19.57 -30.12 12.82
C ARG A 75 -20.65 -31.16 12.58
N LYS A 76 -20.25 -32.39 12.26
CA LYS A 76 -21.17 -33.54 12.17
C LYS A 76 -21.20 -34.27 13.52
N ALA A 77 -22.41 -34.49 14.02
CA ALA A 77 -22.64 -35.38 15.16
C ALA A 77 -22.82 -36.79 14.60
N ASP A 78 -21.75 -37.59 14.64
CA ASP A 78 -21.83 -39.02 14.37
C ASP A 78 -21.42 -39.79 15.63
N GLY A 79 -22.09 -40.90 15.94
CA GLY A 79 -22.11 -41.54 17.27
C GLY A 79 -20.84 -41.39 18.12
N ASN A 80 -20.97 -40.73 19.29
CA ASN A 80 -19.95 -40.53 20.33
C ASN A 80 -18.60 -39.88 19.93
N ARG A 81 -18.37 -39.50 18.66
CA ARG A 81 -17.20 -38.75 18.20
C ARG A 81 -17.64 -37.56 17.34
N ASN A 82 -17.39 -36.35 17.83
CA ASN A 82 -17.56 -35.15 17.02
C ASN A 82 -16.57 -35.22 15.84
N CYS A 83 -17.08 -35.19 14.60
CA CYS A 83 -16.25 -35.22 13.40
C CYS A 83 -16.45 -33.91 12.61
N TRP A 84 -15.34 -33.33 12.15
CA TRP A 84 -15.36 -32.12 11.34
C TRP A 84 -15.43 -32.49 9.84
N SER A 85 -16.35 -31.87 9.12
CA SER A 85 -16.35 -31.90 7.65
C SER A 85 -15.98 -30.53 7.10
N PHE A 86 -15.07 -30.53 6.14
CA PHE A 86 -14.58 -29.33 5.47
C PHE A 86 -14.90 -29.40 3.98
N GLU A 87 -15.32 -28.28 3.40
CA GLU A 87 -15.59 -28.13 1.97
C GLU A 87 -15.06 -26.77 1.51
N TRP A 88 -14.68 -26.65 0.24
CA TRP A 88 -14.27 -25.38 -0.35
C TRP A 88 -15.43 -24.38 -0.35
N ASP A 89 -15.20 -23.16 0.14
CA ASP A 89 -16.23 -22.10 0.13
C ASP A 89 -16.36 -21.48 -1.26
N GLU A 90 -17.37 -21.92 -2.01
CA GLU A 90 -17.65 -21.43 -3.36
C GLU A 90 -17.77 -19.90 -3.48
N ASN A 91 -18.06 -19.16 -2.40
CA ASN A 91 -18.14 -17.70 -2.44
C ASN A 91 -16.79 -17.00 -2.15
N SER A 92 -15.69 -17.75 -1.96
CA SER A 92 -14.40 -17.17 -1.58
C SER A 92 -13.60 -16.70 -2.80
N LEU A 93 -13.25 -15.42 -2.80
CA LEU A 93 -12.36 -14.80 -3.79
C LEU A 93 -10.90 -15.29 -3.72
N LEU A 94 -10.57 -16.17 -2.77
CA LEU A 94 -9.20 -16.64 -2.58
C LEU A 94 -9.00 -18.06 -3.11
N GLN A 95 -9.99 -18.67 -3.77
CA GLN A 95 -9.79 -19.92 -4.49
C GLN A 95 -9.08 -19.66 -5.82
N LEU A 96 -7.78 -19.36 -5.74
CA LEU A 96 -6.95 -19.00 -6.90
C LEU A 96 -6.28 -20.18 -7.59
N LYS A 97 -6.29 -21.36 -6.96
CA LYS A 97 -5.57 -22.54 -7.45
C LYS A 97 -5.94 -22.86 -8.90
N ASP A 98 -7.24 -22.89 -9.20
CA ASP A 98 -7.77 -23.16 -10.53
C ASP A 98 -7.38 -22.09 -11.58
N GLY A 99 -7.07 -20.86 -11.15
CA GLY A 99 -6.67 -19.74 -12.02
C GLY A 99 -5.16 -19.55 -12.20
N LEU A 100 -4.34 -20.17 -11.35
CA LEU A 100 -2.88 -20.06 -11.37
C LEU A 100 -2.18 -21.16 -12.18
N GLY A 101 -2.93 -22.19 -12.60
CA GLY A 101 -2.40 -23.36 -13.30
C GLY A 101 -1.89 -24.40 -12.31
N ASP A 102 -2.43 -25.61 -12.39
CA ASP A 102 -2.27 -26.66 -11.36
C ASP A 102 -0.84 -27.24 -11.25
N ASP A 103 0.05 -26.98 -12.22
CA ASP A 103 1.31 -27.71 -12.36
C ASP A 103 2.58 -26.98 -11.86
N ASP A 104 2.56 -25.64 -11.76
CA ASP A 104 3.78 -24.84 -11.58
C ASP A 104 3.92 -24.18 -10.18
N ILE A 105 2.82 -23.89 -9.48
CA ILE A 105 2.83 -23.11 -8.23
C ILE A 105 2.11 -23.85 -7.08
N GLU A 106 2.80 -24.06 -5.96
CA GLU A 106 2.17 -24.56 -4.73
C GLU A 106 1.58 -23.39 -3.91
N VAL A 107 0.28 -23.47 -3.58
CA VAL A 107 -0.42 -22.45 -2.79
C VAL A 107 -0.77 -22.99 -1.40
N ILE A 108 -0.32 -22.29 -0.37
CA ILE A 108 -0.68 -22.54 1.04
C ILE A 108 -1.56 -21.39 1.53
N TYR A 109 -2.69 -21.71 2.15
CA TYR A 109 -3.62 -20.71 2.68
C TYR A 109 -3.48 -20.56 4.20
N VAL A 110 -3.46 -19.33 4.71
CA VAL A 110 -3.41 -19.03 6.15
C VAL A 110 -4.60 -18.13 6.50
N GLY A 111 -5.41 -18.53 7.48
CA GLY A 111 -6.63 -17.79 7.85
C GLY A 111 -7.41 -18.39 9.01
N CYS A 112 -8.43 -17.70 9.49
CA CYS A 112 -9.36 -18.25 10.49
C CYS A 112 -10.44 -19.12 9.85
N LEU A 113 -10.93 -20.12 10.56
CA LEU A 113 -12.20 -20.78 10.24
C LEU A 113 -13.37 -19.89 10.70
N LYS A 114 -14.53 -20.06 10.06
CA LYS A 114 -15.76 -19.34 10.47
C LYS A 114 -16.36 -19.90 11.77
N GLU A 115 -16.11 -21.17 12.05
CA GLU A 115 -16.57 -21.87 13.26
C GLU A 115 -15.50 -21.86 14.36
N ASP A 116 -15.95 -21.83 15.61
CA ASP A 116 -15.07 -21.92 16.78
C ASP A 116 -14.66 -23.37 17.04
N VAL A 117 -13.36 -23.61 17.17
CA VAL A 117 -12.78 -24.95 17.36
C VAL A 117 -12.19 -25.03 18.76
N HIS A 118 -12.69 -25.99 19.54
CA HIS A 118 -12.26 -26.18 20.92
C HIS A 118 -10.75 -26.51 20.99
N PRO A 119 -9.98 -25.95 21.95
CA PRO A 119 -8.52 -26.13 22.02
C PRO A 119 -8.02 -27.58 21.92
N ASN A 120 -8.76 -28.53 22.50
CA ASN A 120 -8.40 -29.96 22.45
C ASN A 120 -8.49 -30.59 21.04
N GLU A 121 -9.22 -29.98 20.12
CA GLU A 121 -9.44 -30.46 18.74
C GLU A 121 -8.58 -29.71 17.72
N GLN A 122 -7.90 -28.63 18.13
CA GLN A 122 -7.19 -27.73 17.21
C GLN A 122 -6.03 -28.41 16.47
N ASP A 123 -5.30 -29.31 17.13
CA ASP A 123 -4.18 -30.03 16.52
C ASP A 123 -4.68 -30.99 15.42
N GLU A 124 -5.75 -31.74 15.70
CA GLU A 124 -6.36 -32.66 14.73
C GLU A 124 -6.91 -31.89 13.52
N VAL A 125 -7.66 -30.80 13.76
CA VAL A 125 -8.19 -29.95 12.69
C VAL A 125 -7.05 -29.34 11.86
N SER A 126 -5.97 -28.87 12.49
CA SER A 126 -4.82 -28.30 11.77
C SER A 126 -4.17 -29.31 10.84
N GLN A 127 -4.00 -30.55 11.31
CA GLN A 127 -3.39 -31.61 10.51
C GLN A 127 -4.27 -31.98 9.30
N ILE A 128 -5.58 -32.15 9.51
CA ILE A 128 -6.54 -32.43 8.43
C ILE A 128 -6.51 -31.33 7.35
N LEU A 129 -6.54 -30.07 7.80
CA LEU A 129 -6.56 -28.91 6.91
C LEU A 129 -5.25 -28.74 6.13
N LEU A 130 -4.11 -29.00 6.75
CA LEU A 130 -2.82 -28.90 6.10
C LEU A 130 -2.63 -30.02 5.06
N ASP A 131 -2.95 -31.26 5.42
CA ASP A 131 -2.72 -32.42 4.56
C ASP A 131 -3.69 -32.46 3.37
N THR A 132 -4.96 -32.12 3.60
CA THR A 132 -6.02 -32.25 2.59
C THR A 132 -6.19 -30.97 1.76
N TYR A 133 -6.09 -29.81 2.39
CA TYR A 133 -6.46 -28.52 1.79
C TYR A 133 -5.29 -27.53 1.67
N LYS A 134 -4.08 -27.89 2.14
CA LYS A 134 -2.94 -26.97 2.25
C LYS A 134 -3.29 -25.68 2.99
N CYS A 135 -4.14 -25.81 4.01
CA CYS A 135 -4.64 -24.69 4.81
C CYS A 135 -4.05 -24.75 6.22
N VAL A 136 -3.52 -23.64 6.70
CA VAL A 136 -3.00 -23.44 8.05
C VAL A 136 -4.02 -22.59 8.82
N PRO A 137 -4.82 -23.20 9.73
CA PRO A 137 -5.80 -22.46 10.49
C PRO A 137 -5.14 -21.57 11.54
N THR A 138 -5.67 -20.36 11.67
CA THR A 138 -5.32 -19.42 12.73
C THR A 138 -6.47 -19.37 13.73
N PHE A 139 -6.33 -20.08 14.84
CA PHE A 139 -7.31 -20.05 15.93
C PHE A 139 -7.14 -18.79 16.77
N LEU A 140 -8.22 -18.04 16.94
CA LEU A 140 -8.24 -16.81 17.72
C LEU A 140 -9.16 -16.98 18.92
N PRO A 141 -8.75 -16.56 20.13
CA PRO A 141 -9.66 -16.55 21.28
C PRO A 141 -10.92 -15.70 20.98
N PRO A 142 -12.14 -16.15 21.36
CA PRO A 142 -13.39 -15.47 20.99
C PRO A 142 -13.46 -13.98 21.39
N ASP A 143 -12.92 -13.61 22.57
CA ASP A 143 -12.82 -12.21 23.00
C ASP A 143 -11.89 -11.39 22.10
N GLN A 144 -10.72 -11.94 21.76
CA GLN A 144 -9.78 -11.29 20.85
C GLN A 144 -10.40 -11.14 19.46
N PHE A 145 -11.03 -12.18 18.93
CA PHE A 145 -11.72 -12.14 17.64
C PHE A 145 -12.79 -11.04 17.63
N THR A 146 -13.61 -10.96 18.69
CA THR A 146 -14.65 -9.93 18.80
C THR A 146 -14.07 -8.52 18.79
N ARG A 147 -13.02 -8.25 19.59
CA ARG A 147 -12.39 -6.92 19.66
C ARG A 147 -11.64 -6.54 18.39
N TYR A 148 -10.98 -7.51 17.74
CA TYR A 148 -10.26 -7.32 16.49
C TYR A 148 -11.23 -7.15 15.31
N TYR A 149 -12.08 -8.13 15.06
CA TYR A 149 -12.90 -8.21 13.85
C TYR A 149 -14.14 -7.32 13.97
N HIS A 150 -14.98 -7.52 14.98
CA HIS A 150 -16.19 -6.70 15.15
C HIS A 150 -15.86 -5.29 15.65
N GLY A 151 -14.89 -5.16 16.57
CA GLY A 151 -14.43 -3.87 17.08
C GLY A 151 -13.59 -3.09 16.06
N PHE A 152 -12.29 -3.37 15.98
CA PHE A 152 -11.38 -2.53 15.18
C PHE A 152 -11.68 -2.58 13.67
N CYS A 153 -11.82 -3.77 13.09
CA CYS A 153 -12.02 -3.93 11.66
C CYS A 153 -13.38 -3.40 11.19
N LYS A 154 -14.49 -3.82 11.81
CA LYS A 154 -15.85 -3.47 11.36
C LYS A 154 -16.42 -2.19 11.95
N GLN A 155 -16.01 -1.75 13.14
CA GLN A 155 -16.50 -0.47 13.71
C GLN A 155 -15.56 0.71 13.46
N GLN A 156 -14.26 0.51 13.20
CA GLN A 156 -13.32 1.63 12.97
C GLN A 156 -12.79 1.68 11.54
N LEU A 157 -12.12 0.63 11.05
CA LEU A 157 -11.52 0.65 9.71
C LEU A 157 -12.56 0.67 8.59
N TRP A 158 -13.57 -0.21 8.65
CA TRP A 158 -14.58 -0.35 7.61
C TRP A 158 -15.37 0.96 7.39
N PRO A 159 -15.95 1.61 8.42
CA PRO A 159 -16.65 2.88 8.22
C PRO A 159 -15.73 3.98 7.70
N LEU A 160 -14.51 4.08 8.24
CA LEU A 160 -13.54 5.09 7.83
C LEU A 160 -13.15 4.95 6.35
N PHE A 161 -12.88 3.72 5.90
CA PHE A 161 -12.50 3.45 4.50
C PHE A 161 -13.67 3.69 3.54
N HIS A 162 -14.90 3.66 4.05
CA HIS A 162 -16.13 3.99 3.31
C HIS A 162 -16.64 5.41 3.60
N TYR A 163 -15.75 6.32 4.03
CA TYR A 163 -16.01 7.76 4.17
C TYR A 163 -17.03 8.12 5.27
N MET A 164 -17.29 7.22 6.21
CA MET A 164 -18.05 7.52 7.41
C MET A 164 -17.12 8.00 8.52
N LEU A 165 -17.23 9.29 8.86
CA LEU A 165 -16.44 9.91 9.92
C LEU A 165 -16.97 9.57 11.32
N PRO A 166 -16.08 9.38 12.31
CA PRO A 166 -16.46 9.11 13.69
C PRO A 166 -16.91 10.40 14.41
N LEU A 167 -18.01 11.02 13.95
CA LEU A 167 -18.48 12.31 14.46
C LEU A 167 -19.11 12.21 15.86
N SER A 168 -19.68 11.06 16.20
CA SER A 168 -20.29 10.82 17.50
C SER A 168 -20.02 9.39 17.98
N PRO A 169 -20.27 9.06 19.26
CA PRO A 169 -20.22 7.66 19.71
C PRO A 169 -21.14 6.72 18.92
N GLU A 170 -22.19 7.27 18.30
CA GLU A 170 -23.19 6.54 17.53
C GLU A 170 -22.81 6.44 16.04
N LEU A 171 -22.16 7.47 15.48
CA LEU A 171 -21.68 7.51 14.10
C LEU A 171 -20.18 7.21 14.04
N GLY A 172 -19.80 5.99 13.64
CA GLY A 172 -18.41 5.58 13.41
C GLY A 172 -17.55 5.29 14.65
N GLY A 173 -18.01 5.67 15.85
CA GLY A 173 -17.39 5.31 17.13
C GLY A 173 -16.04 5.99 17.40
N ARG A 174 -15.81 6.42 18.65
CA ARG A 174 -14.50 7.01 19.01
C ARG A 174 -13.39 5.97 18.97
N PHE A 175 -12.17 6.42 18.64
CA PHE A 175 -10.99 5.55 18.65
C PHE A 175 -10.80 4.90 20.02
N ASN A 176 -10.54 3.59 19.99
CA ASN A 176 -10.36 2.77 21.18
C ASN A 176 -9.03 2.03 21.09
N ARG A 177 -8.10 2.42 21.97
CA ARG A 177 -6.75 1.86 22.04
C ARG A 177 -6.74 0.35 22.34
N SER A 178 -7.71 -0.14 23.09
CA SER A 178 -7.81 -1.56 23.42
C SER A 178 -8.17 -2.41 22.20
N LEU A 179 -8.99 -1.87 21.28
CA LEU A 179 -9.32 -2.52 20.01
C LEU A 179 -8.11 -2.54 19.09
N TRP A 180 -7.34 -1.45 19.03
CA TRP A 180 -6.06 -1.41 18.32
C TRP A 180 -5.06 -2.46 18.84
N GLN A 181 -4.93 -2.59 20.16
CA GLN A 181 -4.06 -3.62 20.76
C GLN A 181 -4.49 -5.04 20.37
N ALA A 182 -5.80 -5.31 20.33
CA ALA A 182 -6.32 -6.59 19.85
C ALA A 182 -5.99 -6.80 18.37
N TYR A 183 -6.11 -5.77 17.54
CA TYR A 183 -5.75 -5.82 16.12
C TYR A 183 -4.27 -6.16 15.90
N VAL A 184 -3.38 -5.50 16.63
CA VAL A 184 -1.94 -5.77 16.58
C VAL A 184 -1.62 -7.17 17.12
N SER A 185 -2.28 -7.61 18.20
CA SER A 185 -2.12 -8.95 18.77
C SER A 185 -2.53 -10.04 17.78
N VAL A 186 -3.70 -9.91 17.15
CA VAL A 186 -4.17 -10.87 16.15
C VAL A 186 -3.22 -10.92 14.95
N ASN A 187 -2.80 -9.77 14.42
CA ASN A 187 -1.82 -9.74 13.32
C ASN A 187 -0.49 -10.42 13.70
N LYS A 188 -0.08 -10.36 14.97
CA LYS A 188 1.09 -11.11 15.45
C LYS A 188 0.83 -12.61 15.47
N ILE A 189 -0.35 -13.07 15.90
CA ILE A 189 -0.71 -14.50 15.87
C ILE A 189 -0.69 -15.02 14.43
N PHE A 190 -1.21 -14.26 13.47
CA PHE A 190 -1.10 -14.57 12.04
C PHE A 190 0.36 -14.69 11.59
N ALA A 191 1.22 -13.77 12.02
CA ALA A 191 2.65 -13.82 11.71
C ALA A 191 3.30 -15.10 12.27
N ASP A 192 2.97 -15.47 13.50
CA ASP A 192 3.49 -16.68 14.15
C ASP A 192 3.07 -17.95 13.37
N ARG A 193 1.83 -18.02 12.86
CA ARG A 193 1.36 -19.13 12.01
C ARG A 193 2.06 -19.21 10.66
N ILE A 194 2.36 -18.08 10.03
CA ILE A 194 3.12 -18.06 8.78
C ILE A 194 4.55 -18.56 9.02
N MET A 195 5.16 -18.20 10.16
CA MET A 195 6.51 -18.63 10.53
C MET A 195 6.64 -20.14 10.72
N GLU A 196 5.54 -20.86 10.99
CA GLU A 196 5.54 -22.32 11.12
C GLU A 196 5.75 -23.03 9.77
N VAL A 197 5.40 -22.39 8.64
CA VAL A 197 5.38 -23.03 7.32
C VAL A 197 6.29 -22.37 6.28
N ILE A 198 6.69 -21.12 6.48
CA ILE A 198 7.45 -20.33 5.49
C ILE A 198 8.90 -20.80 5.33
N ASN A 199 9.35 -20.88 4.08
CA ASN A 199 10.75 -20.86 3.68
C ASN A 199 11.11 -19.43 3.25
N PRO A 200 11.79 -18.65 4.10
CA PRO A 200 11.92 -17.20 3.93
C PRO A 200 12.79 -16.75 2.75
N GLU A 201 13.60 -17.64 2.16
CA GLU A 201 14.45 -17.31 1.01
C GLU A 201 13.71 -17.47 -0.32
N ASP A 202 12.82 -18.46 -0.41
CA ASP A 202 12.18 -18.86 -1.65
C ASP A 202 10.72 -18.40 -1.75
N ASP A 203 9.96 -18.48 -0.65
CA ASP A 203 8.51 -18.27 -0.66
C ASP A 203 8.12 -16.80 -0.87
N TYR A 204 6.96 -16.65 -1.50
CA TYR A 204 6.22 -15.38 -1.54
C TYR A 204 5.10 -15.41 -0.53
N VAL A 205 4.92 -14.33 0.23
CA VAL A 205 3.74 -14.15 1.09
C VAL A 205 2.86 -13.07 0.49
N TRP A 206 1.61 -13.44 0.19
CA TRP A 206 0.61 -12.51 -0.33
C TRP A 206 -0.48 -12.28 0.71
N ILE A 207 -0.50 -11.07 1.27
CA ILE A 207 -1.39 -10.65 2.36
C ILE A 207 -2.59 -9.91 1.79
N HIS A 208 -3.79 -10.26 2.27
CA HIS A 208 -5.04 -9.69 1.78
C HIS A 208 -5.77 -8.86 2.83
N ASP A 209 -6.15 -7.67 2.38
CA ASP A 209 -7.19 -6.79 2.93
C ASP A 209 -6.87 -6.04 4.25
N TYR A 210 -7.76 -5.12 4.61
CA TYR A 210 -7.60 -4.19 5.74
C TYR A 210 -7.48 -4.86 7.13
N HIS A 211 -7.82 -6.14 7.21
CA HIS A 211 -7.70 -6.98 8.39
C HIS A 211 -6.25 -7.18 8.84
N LEU A 212 -5.31 -7.21 7.89
CA LEU A 212 -3.93 -7.65 8.10
C LEU A 212 -2.87 -6.60 7.70
N MET A 213 -3.19 -5.31 7.81
CA MET A 213 -2.33 -4.22 7.31
C MET A 213 -1.01 -4.07 8.08
N VAL A 214 -0.95 -4.55 9.33
CA VAL A 214 0.29 -4.49 10.13
C VAL A 214 1.14 -5.75 10.07
N LEU A 215 0.60 -6.83 9.52
CA LEU A 215 1.28 -8.12 9.32
C LEU A 215 2.64 -8.01 8.61
N PRO A 216 2.82 -7.20 7.54
CA PRO A 216 4.12 -7.14 6.84
C PRO A 216 5.28 -6.75 7.76
N THR A 217 5.03 -5.92 8.78
CA THR A 217 6.07 -5.51 9.75
C THR A 217 6.56 -6.68 10.58
N PHE A 218 5.66 -7.55 11.02
CA PHE A 218 6.02 -8.71 11.84
C PHE A 218 6.87 -9.71 11.07
N LEU A 219 6.52 -9.95 9.79
CA LEU A 219 7.28 -10.84 8.91
C LEU A 219 8.67 -10.27 8.61
N ARG A 220 8.76 -8.99 8.21
CA ARG A 220 10.06 -8.33 7.94
C ARG A 220 10.96 -8.28 9.16
N LYS A 221 10.39 -8.13 10.35
CA LYS A 221 11.17 -8.10 11.60
C LYS A 221 11.88 -9.43 11.87
N ARG A 222 11.31 -10.55 11.43
CA ARG A 222 11.94 -11.86 11.55
C ARG A 222 12.82 -12.19 10.36
N PHE A 223 12.34 -11.89 9.16
CA PHE A 223 13.00 -12.21 7.90
C PHE A 223 13.12 -10.92 7.08
N ASN A 224 14.26 -10.24 7.17
CA ASN A 224 14.45 -8.95 6.49
C ASN A 224 14.29 -9.05 4.96
N ARG A 225 14.49 -10.23 4.36
CA ARG A 225 14.49 -10.48 2.91
C ARG A 225 13.23 -11.18 2.37
N VAL A 226 12.25 -11.47 3.24
CA VAL A 226 11.00 -12.14 2.83
C VAL A 226 10.29 -11.34 1.74
N LYS A 227 9.77 -12.04 0.73
CA LYS A 227 9.09 -11.46 -0.45
C LYS A 227 7.62 -11.23 -0.11
N LEU A 228 7.19 -9.97 -0.04
CA LEU A 228 5.86 -9.60 0.48
C LEU A 228 5.02 -8.83 -0.53
N GLY A 229 3.87 -9.41 -0.89
CA GLY A 229 2.78 -8.71 -1.56
C GLY A 229 1.66 -8.36 -0.56
N PHE A 230 1.04 -7.20 -0.73
CA PHE A 230 -0.19 -6.83 -0.03
C PHE A 230 -1.24 -6.38 -1.04
N PHE A 231 -2.49 -6.78 -0.90
CA PHE A 231 -3.58 -6.29 -1.75
C PHE A 231 -4.77 -5.82 -0.89
N LEU A 232 -5.22 -4.58 -1.10
CA LEU A 232 -6.38 -4.01 -0.41
C LEU A 232 -7.66 -4.20 -1.24
N HIS A 233 -8.66 -4.88 -0.67
CA HIS A 233 -9.94 -5.12 -1.35
C HIS A 233 -10.99 -4.05 -1.06
N SER A 234 -10.87 -3.39 0.10
CA SER A 234 -11.65 -2.20 0.46
C SER A 234 -11.20 -0.94 -0.32
N PRO A 235 -12.00 0.13 -0.41
CA PRO A 235 -11.49 1.43 -0.84
C PRO A 235 -10.35 1.90 0.08
N PHE A 236 -9.50 2.78 -0.45
CA PHE A 236 -8.57 3.56 0.38
C PHE A 236 -9.06 5.02 0.41
N PRO A 237 -9.33 5.59 1.60
CA PRO A 237 -9.95 6.89 1.70
C PRO A 237 -8.96 8.03 1.41
N SER A 238 -9.47 9.19 1.01
CA SER A 238 -8.67 10.40 0.84
C SER A 238 -7.91 10.78 2.11
N SER A 239 -6.84 11.56 1.98
CA SER A 239 -6.01 11.93 3.13
C SER A 239 -6.79 12.65 4.22
N GLU A 240 -7.78 13.47 3.87
CA GLU A 240 -8.57 14.22 4.86
C GLU A 240 -9.38 13.30 5.76
N ILE A 241 -9.94 12.23 5.19
CA ILE A 241 -10.63 11.19 5.95
C ILE A 241 -9.61 10.33 6.71
N TYR A 242 -8.55 9.86 6.05
CA TYR A 242 -7.55 8.98 6.64
C TYR A 242 -6.80 9.62 7.83
N LYS A 243 -6.59 10.95 7.80
CA LYS A 243 -5.98 11.71 8.90
C LYS A 243 -6.72 11.57 10.23
N THR A 244 -8.02 11.27 10.19
CA THR A 244 -8.83 11.11 11.41
C THR A 244 -8.49 9.83 12.18
N LEU A 245 -7.83 8.85 11.56
CA LEU A 245 -7.34 7.65 12.24
C LEU A 245 -6.12 7.97 13.11
N PRO A 246 -6.17 7.72 14.43
CA PRO A 246 -5.03 8.05 15.31
C PRO A 246 -3.77 7.21 15.05
N VAL A 247 -3.91 5.99 14.52
CA VAL A 247 -2.81 5.03 14.24
C VAL A 247 -2.41 5.00 12.75
N ARG A 248 -2.71 6.10 12.04
CA ARG A 248 -2.50 6.25 10.58
C ARG A 248 -1.05 6.02 10.16
N GLU A 249 -0.08 6.55 10.91
CA GLU A 249 1.33 6.42 10.53
C GLU A 249 1.82 4.99 10.72
N GLU A 250 1.42 4.31 11.79
CA GLU A 250 1.78 2.93 12.07
C GLU A 250 1.29 2.00 10.97
N ILE A 251 0.05 2.19 10.51
CA ILE A 251 -0.52 1.40 9.42
C ILE A 251 0.20 1.66 8.09
N LEU A 252 0.42 2.93 7.71
CA LEU A 252 1.15 3.25 6.48
C LEU A 252 2.57 2.68 6.49
N ARG A 253 3.32 2.88 7.58
CA ARG A 253 4.68 2.34 7.73
C ARG A 253 4.69 0.81 7.68
N ALA A 254 3.64 0.18 8.21
CA ALA A 254 3.54 -1.26 8.15
C ALA A 254 3.28 -1.79 6.74
N LEU A 255 2.40 -1.14 5.97
CA LEU A 255 2.20 -1.47 4.55
C LEU A 255 3.49 -1.27 3.73
N LEU A 256 4.28 -0.23 4.03
CA LEU A 256 5.57 0.03 3.36
C LEU A 256 6.67 -1.00 3.69
N ASN A 257 6.40 -1.98 4.56
CA ASN A 257 7.26 -3.15 4.72
C ASN A 257 7.02 -4.23 3.64
N SER A 258 5.97 -4.10 2.82
CA SER A 258 5.74 -4.89 1.62
C SER A 258 6.66 -4.47 0.45
N ASP A 259 6.81 -5.34 -0.53
CA ASP A 259 7.49 -5.06 -1.81
C ASP A 259 6.50 -4.54 -2.85
N LEU A 260 5.33 -5.16 -2.93
CA LEU A 260 4.24 -4.78 -3.84
C LEU A 260 2.95 -4.52 -3.07
N ILE A 261 2.30 -3.39 -3.33
CA ILE A 261 1.00 -3.02 -2.76
C ILE A 261 -0.02 -2.86 -3.89
N GLY A 262 -1.11 -3.63 -3.84
CA GLY A 262 -2.18 -3.66 -4.82
C GLY A 262 -3.45 -2.94 -4.38
N PHE A 263 -4.09 -2.24 -5.32
CA PHE A 263 -5.41 -1.62 -5.18
C PHE A 263 -6.28 -1.91 -6.39
N HIS A 264 -7.60 -1.85 -6.23
CA HIS A 264 -8.55 -2.07 -7.34
C HIS A 264 -8.58 -0.95 -8.37
N THR A 265 -8.49 0.31 -7.94
CA THR A 265 -8.64 1.48 -8.82
C THR A 265 -7.47 2.45 -8.66
N PHE A 266 -7.28 3.30 -9.66
CA PHE A 266 -6.27 4.35 -9.61
C PHE A 266 -6.56 5.35 -8.47
N ASP A 267 -7.84 5.66 -8.19
CA ASP A 267 -8.20 6.56 -7.10
C ASP A 267 -7.76 6.04 -5.73
N TYR A 268 -7.95 4.75 -5.45
CA TYR A 268 -7.52 4.17 -4.17
C TYR A 268 -6.00 4.22 -4.02
N ALA A 269 -5.27 3.88 -5.09
CA ALA A 269 -3.81 3.99 -5.11
C ALA A 269 -3.34 5.45 -4.94
N ARG A 270 -3.96 6.39 -5.65
CA ARG A 270 -3.67 7.83 -5.55
C ARG A 270 -3.89 8.36 -4.14
N HIS A 271 -4.95 7.95 -3.47
CA HIS A 271 -5.20 8.34 -2.08
C HIS A 271 -4.15 7.76 -1.13
N PHE A 272 -3.73 6.51 -1.31
CA PHE A 272 -2.63 5.92 -0.54
C PHE A 272 -1.32 6.70 -0.74
N LEU A 273 -0.96 7.00 -1.98
CA LEU A 273 0.23 7.80 -2.32
C LEU A 273 0.19 9.20 -1.69
N SER A 274 -0.96 9.87 -1.75
CA SER A 274 -1.18 11.17 -1.11
C SER A 274 -1.03 11.09 0.42
N CYS A 275 -1.55 10.03 1.05
CA CYS A 275 -1.32 9.79 2.48
C CYS A 275 0.17 9.57 2.82
N CYS A 276 0.88 8.78 2.02
CA CYS A 276 2.32 8.59 2.19
C CYS A 276 3.11 9.90 2.03
N SER A 277 2.75 10.74 1.06
CA SER A 277 3.37 12.05 0.86
C SER A 277 3.07 12.98 2.05
N ARG A 278 1.79 13.23 2.35
CA ARG A 278 1.38 14.22 3.35
C ARG A 278 1.74 13.84 4.80
N MET A 279 1.74 12.54 5.13
CA MET A 279 1.98 12.08 6.51
C MET A 279 3.43 11.66 6.76
N LEU A 280 4.08 11.08 5.75
CA LEU A 280 5.41 10.50 5.91
C LEU A 280 6.50 11.26 5.12
N GLY A 281 6.12 12.27 4.33
CA GLY A 281 7.06 13.04 3.50
C GLY A 281 7.66 12.21 2.35
N LEU A 282 6.97 11.16 1.90
CA LEU A 282 7.47 10.26 0.87
C LEU A 282 7.09 10.76 -0.52
N THR A 283 8.06 10.83 -1.42
CA THR A 283 7.82 11.06 -2.84
C THR A 283 7.62 9.74 -3.55
N TYR A 284 6.74 9.73 -4.54
CA TYR A 284 6.57 8.59 -5.44
C TYR A 284 6.96 9.01 -6.86
N GLU A 285 7.48 8.06 -7.63
CA GLU A 285 7.83 8.26 -9.02
C GLU A 285 7.01 7.33 -9.89
N SER A 286 6.58 7.83 -11.06
CA SER A 286 6.08 6.98 -12.13
C SER A 286 7.15 6.85 -13.20
N LYS A 287 7.68 5.65 -13.41
CA LYS A 287 8.72 5.36 -14.42
C LYS A 287 8.27 4.19 -15.27
N ARG A 288 8.28 4.34 -16.61
CA ARG A 288 7.96 3.25 -17.57
C ARG A 288 6.66 2.48 -17.26
N GLY A 289 5.63 3.19 -16.79
CA GLY A 289 4.32 2.59 -16.45
C GLY A 289 4.23 1.90 -15.09
N TYR A 290 5.28 1.90 -14.25
CA TYR A 290 5.20 1.48 -12.85
C TYR A 290 5.15 2.72 -11.93
N ILE A 291 4.43 2.61 -10.81
CA ILE A 291 4.44 3.59 -9.74
C ILE A 291 5.21 2.98 -8.57
N GLY A 292 6.17 3.71 -8.00
CA GLY A 292 6.88 3.23 -6.82
C GLY A 292 7.25 4.33 -5.85
N ILE A 293 7.33 3.96 -4.58
CA ILE A 293 7.74 4.81 -3.47
C ILE A 293 9.16 4.40 -3.07
N GLU A 294 10.10 5.33 -3.05
CA GLU A 294 11.42 5.09 -2.46
C GLU A 294 11.29 5.15 -0.93
N TYR A 295 11.70 4.07 -0.27
CA TYR A 295 11.57 3.92 1.17
C TYR A 295 12.78 3.18 1.74
N TYR A 296 13.76 3.95 2.22
CA TYR A 296 15.00 3.47 2.83
C TYR A 296 15.85 2.59 1.90
N GLY A 297 16.08 3.04 0.67
CA GLY A 297 16.86 2.34 -0.35
C GLY A 297 16.11 1.17 -1.01
N ARG A 298 14.83 0.99 -0.68
CA ARG A 298 13.91 0.06 -1.33
C ARG A 298 12.92 0.81 -2.20
N THR A 299 12.44 0.14 -3.23
CA THR A 299 11.31 0.64 -4.02
C THR A 299 10.09 -0.20 -3.66
N VAL A 300 9.10 0.41 -3.02
CA VAL A 300 7.80 -0.22 -2.79
C VAL A 300 6.94 0.06 -4.02
N SER A 301 6.65 -0.98 -4.79
CA SER A 301 5.87 -0.90 -6.03
C SER A 301 4.38 -0.82 -5.72
N ILE A 302 3.64 -0.02 -6.50
CA ILE A 302 2.18 0.10 -6.42
C ILE A 302 1.55 -0.47 -7.68
N LYS A 303 0.66 -1.44 -7.51
CA LYS A 303 -0.12 -2.08 -8.57
C LYS A 303 -1.57 -1.65 -8.50
N ILE A 304 -2.14 -1.31 -9.65
CA ILE A 304 -3.57 -1.06 -9.79
C ILE A 304 -4.11 -2.19 -10.65
N LEU A 305 -4.99 -3.01 -10.08
CA LEU A 305 -5.53 -4.18 -10.76
C LEU A 305 -6.91 -4.54 -10.19
N PRO A 306 -8.00 -4.33 -10.95
CA PRO A 306 -9.32 -4.77 -10.52
C PRO A 306 -9.36 -6.30 -10.44
N VAL A 307 -9.92 -6.85 -9.36
CA VAL A 307 -10.11 -8.31 -9.25
C VAL A 307 -11.28 -8.75 -10.11
N GLY A 308 -11.13 -9.90 -10.77
CA GLY A 308 -12.16 -10.54 -11.58
C GLY A 308 -12.98 -11.58 -10.83
N ILE A 309 -13.78 -12.33 -11.58
CA ILE A 309 -14.58 -13.46 -11.09
C ILE A 309 -13.98 -14.80 -11.53
N HIS A 310 -14.40 -15.88 -10.88
CA HIS A 310 -14.00 -17.23 -11.25
C HIS A 310 -14.90 -17.79 -12.37
N MET A 311 -14.43 -17.69 -13.62
CA MET A 311 -15.20 -18.10 -14.80
C MET A 311 -15.60 -19.58 -14.79
N GLY A 312 -14.67 -20.49 -14.49
CA GLY A 312 -14.93 -21.94 -14.49
C GLY A 312 -16.02 -22.37 -13.50
N GLN A 313 -16.05 -21.73 -12.33
CA GLN A 313 -17.02 -21.99 -11.27
C GLN A 313 -18.42 -21.46 -11.62
N LEU A 314 -18.54 -20.24 -12.15
CA LEU A 314 -19.83 -19.75 -12.63
C LEU A 314 -20.38 -20.62 -13.77
N GLN A 315 -19.51 -21.06 -14.68
CA GLN A 315 -19.88 -21.96 -15.77
C GLN A 315 -20.25 -23.36 -15.29
N SER A 316 -19.66 -23.87 -14.21
CA SER A 316 -20.06 -25.17 -13.64
C SER A 316 -21.45 -25.07 -13.00
N VAL A 317 -21.72 -24.00 -12.26
CA VAL A 317 -23.02 -23.77 -11.62
C VAL A 317 -24.13 -23.51 -12.62
N LEU A 318 -23.87 -22.77 -13.71
CA LEU A 318 -24.83 -22.59 -14.80
C LEU A 318 -25.25 -23.91 -15.49
N ARG A 319 -24.43 -24.96 -15.39
CA ARG A 319 -24.69 -26.29 -15.97
C ARG A 319 -25.41 -27.24 -15.02
N LEU A 320 -25.64 -26.85 -13.76
CA LEU A 320 -26.31 -27.70 -12.78
C LEU A 320 -27.82 -27.83 -13.11
N PRO A 321 -28.40 -29.05 -13.04
CA PRO A 321 -29.84 -29.25 -13.21
C PRO A 321 -30.69 -28.44 -12.23
N GLN A 322 -30.19 -28.24 -11.00
CA GLN A 322 -30.87 -27.44 -9.99
C GLN A 322 -30.97 -25.96 -10.38
N THR A 323 -29.98 -25.44 -11.11
CA THR A 323 -30.02 -24.07 -11.67
C THR A 323 -31.12 -23.97 -12.71
N GLU A 324 -31.19 -24.95 -13.62
CA GLU A 324 -32.21 -25.00 -14.67
C GLU A 324 -33.63 -25.06 -14.09
N GLU A 325 -33.86 -25.96 -13.13
CA GLU A 325 -35.14 -26.08 -12.43
C GLU A 325 -35.53 -24.76 -11.75
N LYS A 326 -34.58 -24.10 -11.08
CA LYS A 326 -34.85 -22.82 -10.43
C LYS A 326 -35.13 -21.70 -11.43
N VAL A 327 -34.46 -21.68 -12.58
CA VAL A 327 -34.74 -20.73 -13.67
C VAL A 327 -36.17 -20.93 -14.19
N CYS A 328 -36.60 -22.17 -14.44
CA CYS A 328 -37.97 -22.48 -14.84
C CYS A 328 -39.01 -21.98 -13.81
N GLU A 329 -38.73 -22.17 -12.51
CA GLU A 329 -39.59 -21.68 -11.43
C GLU A 329 -39.75 -20.16 -11.47
N LEU A 330 -38.63 -19.44 -11.62
CA LEU A 330 -38.60 -17.98 -11.67
C LEU A 330 -39.28 -17.43 -12.94
N ILE A 331 -39.11 -18.07 -14.09
CA ILE A 331 -39.83 -17.71 -15.33
C ILE A 331 -41.34 -17.82 -15.11
N ARG A 332 -41.80 -18.92 -14.51
CA ARG A 332 -43.22 -19.14 -14.19
C ARG A 332 -43.78 -18.11 -13.20
N GLN A 333 -42.94 -17.68 -12.27
CA GLN A 333 -43.29 -16.69 -11.25
C GLN A 333 -43.37 -15.26 -11.80
N PHE A 334 -42.51 -14.91 -12.76
CA PHE A 334 -42.37 -13.55 -13.27
C PHE A 334 -42.76 -13.43 -14.74
N SER A 335 -41.93 -13.92 -15.66
CA SER A 335 -42.10 -13.73 -17.10
C SER A 335 -43.43 -14.25 -17.63
N ASP A 336 -43.87 -15.44 -17.21
CA ASP A 336 -45.15 -16.04 -17.64
C ASP A 336 -46.37 -15.26 -17.12
N GLN A 337 -46.19 -14.46 -16.06
CA GLN A 337 -47.19 -13.54 -15.52
C GLN A 337 -47.12 -12.14 -16.16
N GLY A 338 -46.29 -11.96 -17.20
CA GLY A 338 -46.06 -10.67 -17.83
C GLY A 338 -45.24 -9.70 -16.98
N ARG A 339 -44.42 -10.22 -16.04
CA ARG A 339 -43.64 -9.39 -15.10
C ARG A 339 -42.15 -9.35 -15.44
N THR A 340 -41.58 -8.16 -15.45
CA THR A 340 -40.14 -7.90 -15.62
C THR A 340 -39.45 -7.79 -14.27
N MET A 341 -38.38 -8.58 -14.08
CA MET A 341 -37.63 -8.62 -12.83
C MET A 341 -36.40 -7.70 -12.86
N LEU A 342 -36.36 -6.75 -11.94
CA LEU A 342 -35.16 -6.01 -11.53
C LEU A 342 -34.52 -6.72 -10.34
N LEU A 343 -33.20 -6.72 -10.26
CA LEU A 343 -32.47 -7.48 -9.24
C LEU A 343 -31.46 -6.64 -8.48
N GLY A 344 -31.58 -6.61 -7.16
CA GLY A 344 -30.55 -6.15 -6.24
C GLY A 344 -29.98 -7.32 -5.44
N VAL A 345 -28.65 -7.40 -5.32
CA VAL A 345 -27.99 -8.39 -4.46
C VAL A 345 -26.92 -7.68 -3.65
N ASP A 346 -27.16 -7.58 -2.34
CA ASP A 346 -26.30 -6.79 -1.46
C ASP A 346 -26.19 -7.46 -0.09
N ASP A 347 -25.06 -7.24 0.57
CA ASP A 347 -24.95 -7.56 1.98
C ASP A 347 -25.74 -6.53 2.80
N MET A 348 -26.32 -6.95 3.92
CA MET A 348 -26.98 -6.05 4.87
C MET A 348 -25.94 -5.16 5.55
N ASP A 349 -25.62 -4.06 4.89
CA ASP A 349 -24.60 -3.08 5.25
C ASP A 349 -25.01 -1.69 4.76
N ILE A 350 -24.75 -0.68 5.59
CA ILE A 350 -25.15 0.70 5.38
C ILE A 350 -24.57 1.32 4.10
N PHE A 351 -23.41 0.83 3.65
CA PHE A 351 -22.74 1.34 2.46
C PHE A 351 -23.29 0.76 1.15
N LYS A 352 -24.15 -0.27 1.22
CA LYS A 352 -24.76 -0.88 0.02
C LYS A 352 -25.96 -0.12 -0.53
N GLY A 353 -26.44 0.91 0.17
CA GLY A 353 -27.48 1.80 -0.37
C GLY A 353 -28.80 1.10 -0.69
N ILE A 354 -29.15 0.04 0.05
CA ILE A 354 -30.40 -0.73 -0.14
C ILE A 354 -31.61 0.20 0.01
N SER A 355 -31.65 1.02 1.06
CA SER A 355 -32.73 1.98 1.29
C SER A 355 -32.90 2.94 0.11
N LEU A 356 -31.80 3.50 -0.43
CA LEU A 356 -31.82 4.39 -1.59
C LEU A 356 -32.38 3.70 -2.85
N LYS A 357 -32.03 2.42 -3.05
CA LYS A 357 -32.56 1.61 -4.15
C LYS A 357 -34.07 1.40 -4.05
N LEU A 358 -34.57 1.13 -2.85
CA LEU A 358 -35.99 0.96 -2.59
C LEU A 358 -36.76 2.26 -2.82
N LEU A 359 -36.21 3.40 -2.39
CA LEU A 359 -36.80 4.71 -2.67
C LEU A 359 -36.82 5.03 -4.16
N ALA A 360 -35.79 4.64 -4.91
CA ALA A 360 -35.80 4.81 -6.37
C ALA A 360 -36.83 3.90 -7.06
N MET A 361 -37.02 2.67 -6.57
CA MET A 361 -38.10 1.80 -7.05
C MET A 361 -39.48 2.40 -6.79
N GLU A 362 -39.70 2.98 -5.61
CA GLU A 362 -40.92 3.71 -5.31
C GLU A 362 -41.13 4.89 -6.26
N GLN A 363 -40.08 5.70 -6.46
CA GLN A 363 -40.13 6.86 -7.34
C GLN A 363 -40.43 6.47 -8.79
N LEU A 364 -39.84 5.37 -9.29
CA LEU A 364 -40.14 4.79 -10.60
C LEU A 364 -41.64 4.47 -10.73
N LEU A 365 -42.23 3.79 -9.75
CA LEU A 365 -43.65 3.42 -9.77
C LEU A 365 -44.60 4.62 -9.67
N LEU A 366 -44.17 5.70 -9.01
CA LEU A 366 -44.91 6.96 -8.94
C LEU A 366 -44.90 7.70 -10.28
N GLN A 367 -43.73 7.78 -10.92
CA GLN A 367 -43.54 8.51 -12.18
C GLN A 367 -44.12 7.75 -13.38
N HIS A 368 -44.07 6.42 -13.34
CA HIS A 368 -44.48 5.52 -14.43
C HIS A 368 -45.54 4.51 -13.97
N PRO A 369 -46.83 4.92 -13.88
CA PRO A 369 -47.93 4.04 -13.48
C PRO A 369 -48.07 2.78 -14.36
N GLU A 370 -47.59 2.82 -15.61
CA GLU A 370 -47.56 1.69 -16.55
C GLU A 370 -46.74 0.48 -16.06
N TYR A 371 -45.77 0.70 -15.16
CA TYR A 371 -44.99 -0.36 -14.56
C TYR A 371 -45.69 -1.04 -13.37
N GLN A 372 -46.75 -0.45 -12.83
CA GLN A 372 -47.47 -0.99 -11.67
C GLN A 372 -48.25 -2.26 -12.02
N GLY A 373 -47.76 -3.41 -11.55
CA GLY A 373 -48.31 -4.74 -11.84
C GLY A 373 -47.41 -5.56 -12.77
N ASN A 374 -46.47 -4.90 -13.44
CA ASN A 374 -45.63 -5.50 -14.48
C ASN A 374 -44.14 -5.48 -14.10
N VAL A 375 -43.66 -4.56 -13.27
CA VAL A 375 -42.25 -4.53 -12.84
C VAL A 375 -42.13 -4.98 -11.38
N VAL A 376 -41.16 -5.82 -11.08
CA VAL A 376 -40.87 -6.32 -9.73
C VAL A 376 -39.39 -6.13 -9.41
N LEU A 377 -39.07 -5.54 -8.26
CA LEU A 377 -37.74 -5.53 -7.69
C LEU A 377 -37.56 -6.70 -6.73
N VAL A 378 -36.70 -7.65 -7.08
CA VAL A 378 -36.21 -8.67 -6.15
C VAL A 378 -34.93 -8.15 -5.50
N GLN A 379 -34.97 -7.92 -4.18
CA GLN A 379 -33.80 -7.55 -3.39
C GLN A 379 -33.37 -8.74 -2.53
N ILE A 380 -32.23 -9.33 -2.87
CA ILE A 380 -31.55 -10.33 -2.07
C ILE A 380 -30.64 -9.59 -1.08
N ALA A 381 -30.89 -9.79 0.20
CA ALA A 381 -30.19 -9.18 1.32
C ALA A 381 -29.37 -10.23 2.06
N ASN A 382 -28.10 -10.39 1.70
CA ASN A 382 -27.22 -11.35 2.37
C ASN A 382 -27.01 -10.95 3.85
N PRO A 383 -26.77 -11.92 4.75
CA PRO A 383 -26.52 -11.64 6.16
C PRO A 383 -25.41 -10.62 6.39
N ALA A 384 -25.60 -9.75 7.38
CA ALA A 384 -24.61 -8.75 7.74
C ALA A 384 -23.27 -9.39 8.15
N ARG A 385 -22.16 -8.84 7.64
CA ARG A 385 -20.80 -9.30 7.97
C ARG A 385 -20.29 -8.81 9.33
N GLY A 386 -21.06 -7.96 10.00
CA GLY A 386 -20.74 -7.33 11.28
C GLY A 386 -21.96 -7.27 12.21
N ARG A 387 -21.73 -6.82 13.44
CA ARG A 387 -22.79 -6.60 14.44
C ARG A 387 -22.75 -5.15 14.86
N GLY A 388 -23.91 -4.50 14.96
CA GLY A 388 -23.98 -3.09 15.34
C GLY A 388 -25.40 -2.57 15.34
N LYS A 389 -25.56 -1.34 15.85
CA LYS A 389 -26.83 -0.61 15.81
C LYS A 389 -27.17 -0.24 14.37
N ASP A 390 -26.19 0.25 13.61
CA ASP A 390 -26.34 0.71 12.22
C ASP A 390 -26.92 -0.38 11.30
N VAL A 391 -26.45 -1.62 11.44
CA VAL A 391 -26.97 -2.76 10.67
C VAL A 391 -28.44 -3.03 11.01
N LYS A 392 -28.81 -2.97 12.29
CA LYS A 392 -30.20 -3.19 12.74
C LYS A 392 -31.12 -2.07 12.26
N GLU A 393 -30.62 -0.82 12.27
CA GLU A 393 -31.34 0.34 11.77
C GLU A 393 -31.62 0.20 10.27
N VAL A 394 -30.61 -0.15 9.46
CA VAL A 394 -30.80 -0.39 8.02
C VAL A 394 -31.72 -1.57 7.75
N GLN A 395 -31.64 -2.65 8.52
CA GLN A 395 -32.56 -3.78 8.37
C GLN A 395 -34.01 -3.35 8.68
N ALA A 396 -34.22 -2.57 9.75
CA ALA A 396 -35.55 -2.07 10.12
C ALA A 396 -36.11 -1.09 9.08
N GLU A 397 -35.28 -0.15 8.61
CA GLU A 397 -35.63 0.80 7.55
C GLU A 397 -35.99 0.09 6.25
N THR A 398 -35.18 -0.89 5.83
CA THR A 398 -35.42 -1.72 4.65
C THR A 398 -36.79 -2.40 4.74
N LYS A 399 -37.07 -3.10 5.85
CA LYS A 399 -38.36 -3.79 6.06
C LYS A 399 -39.55 -2.84 6.05
N ALA A 400 -39.42 -1.70 6.73
CA ALA A 400 -40.47 -0.69 6.78
C ALA A 400 -40.76 -0.11 5.38
N THR A 401 -39.70 0.15 4.60
CA THR A 401 -39.81 0.69 3.24
C THR A 401 -40.44 -0.32 2.29
N VAL A 402 -40.00 -1.58 2.30
CA VAL A 402 -40.60 -2.66 1.48
C VAL A 402 -42.09 -2.82 1.79
N LYS A 403 -42.44 -2.88 3.08
CA LYS A 403 -43.84 -2.97 3.51
C LYS A 403 -44.68 -1.81 2.98
N ARG A 404 -44.17 -0.58 3.11
CA ARG A 404 -44.86 0.63 2.66
C ARG A 404 -45.09 0.64 1.14
N ILE A 405 -44.08 0.25 0.35
CA ILE A 405 -44.19 0.18 -1.12
C ILE A 405 -45.21 -0.90 -1.52
N ASN A 406 -45.13 -2.10 -0.92
CA ASN A 406 -46.05 -3.18 -1.23
C ASN A 406 -47.49 -2.86 -0.80
N GLU A 407 -47.71 -2.16 0.31
CA GLU A 407 -49.05 -1.71 0.73
C GLU A 407 -49.62 -0.64 -0.22
N THR A 408 -48.76 0.19 -0.83
CA THR A 408 -49.18 1.31 -1.69
C THR A 408 -49.45 0.88 -3.12
N PHE A 409 -48.58 0.04 -3.70
CA PHE A 409 -48.64 -0.35 -5.12
C PHE A 409 -48.94 -1.84 -5.35
N GLY A 410 -48.99 -2.65 -4.30
CA GLY A 410 -49.29 -4.07 -4.38
C GLY A 410 -50.72 -4.36 -4.82
N LYS A 411 -50.91 -5.52 -5.45
CA LYS A 411 -52.20 -6.05 -5.90
C LYS A 411 -52.28 -7.53 -5.52
N PRO A 412 -53.46 -8.18 -5.48
CA PRO A 412 -53.54 -9.61 -5.18
C PRO A 412 -52.62 -10.44 -6.08
N GLY A 413 -51.64 -11.12 -5.48
CA GLY A 413 -50.64 -11.92 -6.19
C GLY A 413 -49.49 -11.13 -6.84
N TYR A 414 -49.40 -9.81 -6.62
CA TYR A 414 -48.33 -8.94 -7.11
C TYR A 414 -47.79 -8.07 -5.97
N ASP A 415 -46.53 -8.31 -5.62
CA ASP A 415 -45.76 -7.42 -4.76
C ASP A 415 -44.70 -6.72 -5.63
N PRO A 416 -44.66 -5.38 -5.68
CA PRO A 416 -43.66 -4.63 -6.45
C PRO A 416 -42.24 -4.85 -5.93
N VAL A 417 -42.08 -5.18 -4.63
CA VAL A 417 -40.78 -5.46 -4.03
C VAL A 417 -40.81 -6.79 -3.28
N ILE A 418 -39.91 -7.70 -3.63
CA ILE A 418 -39.70 -8.98 -2.96
C ILE A 418 -38.36 -8.93 -2.24
N LEU A 419 -38.39 -8.94 -0.91
CA LEU A 419 -37.20 -8.98 -0.07
C LEU A 419 -36.87 -10.42 0.34
N ILE A 420 -35.67 -10.89 -0.02
CA ILE A 420 -35.16 -12.21 0.35
C ILE A 420 -34.03 -12.01 1.37
N GLU A 421 -34.27 -12.35 2.63
CA GLU A 421 -33.27 -12.26 3.71
C GLU A 421 -32.55 -13.61 3.95
N ASP A 422 -33.14 -14.70 3.49
CA ASP A 422 -32.56 -16.02 3.68
C ASP A 422 -31.32 -16.22 2.79
N PRO A 423 -30.22 -16.80 3.34
CA PRO A 423 -29.03 -17.08 2.56
C PRO A 423 -29.34 -18.04 1.41
N LEU A 424 -29.15 -17.57 0.18
CA LEU A 424 -29.34 -18.39 -1.01
C LEU A 424 -28.13 -19.27 -1.29
N LYS A 425 -28.39 -20.47 -1.79
CA LYS A 425 -27.35 -21.30 -2.39
C LYS A 425 -26.86 -20.65 -3.69
N PHE A 426 -25.65 -21.00 -4.10
CA PHE A 426 -25.02 -20.32 -5.23
C PHE A 426 -25.80 -20.50 -6.54
N TYR A 427 -26.34 -21.71 -6.80
CA TYR A 427 -27.19 -21.96 -7.96
C TYR A 427 -28.49 -21.14 -7.97
N GLU A 428 -29.09 -20.89 -6.81
CA GLU A 428 -30.30 -20.08 -6.71
C GLU A 428 -30.01 -18.62 -7.04
N ARG A 429 -28.92 -18.07 -6.51
CA ARG A 429 -28.46 -16.71 -6.83
C ARG A 429 -28.18 -16.56 -8.33
N VAL A 430 -27.51 -17.53 -8.93
CA VAL A 430 -27.23 -17.54 -10.38
C VAL A 430 -28.53 -17.60 -11.19
N ALA A 431 -29.52 -18.38 -10.77
CA ALA A 431 -30.83 -18.43 -11.43
C ALA A 431 -31.53 -17.05 -11.45
N TYR A 432 -31.45 -16.28 -10.35
CA TYR A 432 -31.94 -14.90 -10.34
C TYR A 432 -31.19 -14.02 -11.34
N TYR A 433 -29.87 -14.13 -11.45
CA TYR A 433 -29.09 -13.36 -12.43
C TYR A 433 -29.50 -13.68 -13.88
N VAL A 434 -29.78 -14.95 -14.18
CA VAL A 434 -30.20 -15.38 -15.53
C VAL A 434 -31.53 -14.69 -15.91
N VAL A 435 -32.51 -14.70 -15.00
CA VAL A 435 -33.87 -14.20 -15.28
C VAL A 435 -33.95 -12.66 -15.20
N ALA A 436 -33.11 -11.99 -14.41
CA ALA A 436 -33.20 -10.56 -14.18
C ALA A 436 -32.94 -9.72 -15.45
N GLU A 437 -33.88 -8.84 -15.80
CA GLU A 437 -33.75 -7.96 -16.96
C GLU A 437 -32.70 -6.87 -16.72
N CYS A 438 -32.63 -6.36 -15.48
CA CYS A 438 -31.60 -5.41 -15.08
C CYS A 438 -31.12 -5.70 -13.65
N CYS A 439 -29.79 -5.63 -13.46
CA CYS A 439 -29.18 -5.70 -12.14
C CYS A 439 -28.81 -4.29 -11.64
N LEU A 440 -29.20 -4.01 -10.40
CA LEU A 440 -29.11 -2.72 -9.74
C LEU A 440 -28.09 -2.77 -8.61
N VAL A 441 -26.96 -2.09 -8.80
CA VAL A 441 -25.86 -2.00 -7.82
C VAL A 441 -25.64 -0.55 -7.44
N THR A 442 -26.39 -0.09 -6.45
CA THR A 442 -26.51 1.32 -6.03
C THR A 442 -25.77 1.61 -4.72
N ALA A 443 -24.68 0.89 -4.43
CA ALA A 443 -23.88 1.09 -3.24
C ALA A 443 -23.31 2.52 -3.18
N VAL A 444 -23.41 3.17 -2.02
CA VAL A 444 -22.89 4.54 -1.83
C VAL A 444 -21.37 4.58 -1.80
N ARG A 445 -20.74 3.50 -1.33
CA ARG A 445 -19.31 3.23 -1.43
C ARG A 445 -19.07 1.73 -1.39
N ASP A 446 -18.21 1.23 -2.28
CA ASP A 446 -17.79 -0.17 -2.25
C ASP A 446 -16.39 -0.33 -2.85
N GLY A 447 -15.62 -1.29 -2.33
CA GLY A 447 -14.26 -1.59 -2.78
C GLY A 447 -14.25 -2.07 -4.23
N MET A 448 -14.37 -3.38 -4.43
CA MET A 448 -14.78 -3.98 -5.70
C MET A 448 -16.12 -4.68 -5.50
N ASN A 449 -17.08 -4.43 -6.38
CA ASN A 449 -18.34 -5.14 -6.40
C ASN A 449 -18.36 -6.11 -7.59
N LEU A 450 -18.49 -7.40 -7.30
CA LEU A 450 -18.43 -8.47 -8.32
C LEU A 450 -19.81 -8.93 -8.80
N ILE A 451 -20.88 -8.46 -8.18
CA ILE A 451 -22.27 -8.80 -8.58
C ILE A 451 -22.52 -8.44 -10.05
N PRO A 452 -22.11 -7.27 -10.57
CA PRO A 452 -22.26 -6.99 -11.99
C PRO A 452 -21.54 -8.01 -12.88
N TYR A 453 -20.36 -8.48 -12.47
CA TYR A 453 -19.57 -9.42 -13.26
C TYR A 453 -20.25 -10.81 -13.26
N GLU A 454 -20.69 -11.28 -12.10
CA GLU A 454 -21.48 -12.51 -11.98
C GLU A 454 -22.75 -12.44 -12.85
N TYR A 455 -23.45 -11.31 -12.83
CA TYR A 455 -24.65 -11.07 -13.63
C TYR A 455 -24.37 -11.13 -15.14
N ILE A 456 -23.33 -10.43 -15.62
CA ILE A 456 -22.94 -10.42 -17.03
C ILE A 456 -22.68 -11.85 -17.53
N ILE A 457 -21.91 -12.64 -16.77
CA ILE A 457 -21.58 -14.02 -17.16
C ILE A 457 -22.82 -14.93 -17.08
N SER A 458 -23.68 -14.72 -16.09
CA SER A 458 -24.94 -15.49 -15.98
C SER A 458 -25.87 -15.21 -17.16
N ARG A 459 -25.94 -13.95 -17.63
CA ARG A 459 -26.73 -13.54 -18.81
C ARG A 459 -26.14 -14.02 -20.13
N GLN A 460 -24.84 -14.31 -20.19
CA GLN A 460 -24.27 -15.03 -21.34
C GLN A 460 -24.88 -16.44 -21.44
N GLY A 461 -25.13 -17.09 -20.30
CA GLY A 461 -25.83 -18.38 -20.22
C GLY A 461 -25.12 -19.53 -20.93
N ASN A 462 -25.90 -20.55 -21.29
CA ASN A 462 -25.47 -21.71 -22.08
C ASN A 462 -26.65 -22.24 -22.92
N GLU A 463 -26.38 -23.21 -23.79
CA GLU A 463 -27.39 -23.75 -24.72
C GLU A 463 -28.62 -24.36 -24.02
N THR A 464 -28.46 -24.93 -22.83
CA THR A 464 -29.57 -25.51 -22.06
C THR A 464 -30.50 -24.41 -21.54
N LEU A 465 -29.92 -23.40 -20.89
CA LEU A 465 -30.67 -22.27 -20.37
C LEU A 465 -31.30 -21.42 -21.48
N ASP A 466 -30.67 -21.35 -22.66
CA ASP A 466 -31.26 -20.69 -23.82
C ASP A 466 -32.57 -21.34 -24.27
N LYS A 467 -32.63 -22.68 -24.25
CA LYS A 467 -33.87 -23.41 -24.56
C LYS A 467 -34.95 -23.12 -23.53
N VAL A 468 -34.58 -23.11 -22.24
CA VAL A 468 -35.51 -22.82 -21.14
C VAL A 468 -36.06 -21.39 -21.23
N LEU A 469 -35.22 -20.43 -21.61
CA LEU A 469 -35.62 -19.04 -21.82
C LEU A 469 -36.40 -18.82 -23.14
N GLY A 470 -36.66 -19.88 -23.91
CA GLY A 470 -37.37 -19.78 -25.20
C GLY A 470 -36.60 -19.03 -26.28
N LEU A 471 -35.27 -18.95 -26.15
CA LEU A 471 -34.41 -18.18 -27.05
C LEU A 471 -34.11 -18.97 -28.34
N ALA A 472 -33.99 -18.25 -29.47
CA ALA A 472 -33.69 -18.85 -30.77
C ALA A 472 -32.30 -19.55 -30.80
N SER A 473 -32.04 -20.36 -31.84
CA SER A 473 -30.83 -21.21 -31.97
C SER A 473 -29.48 -20.45 -32.04
N SER A 474 -29.47 -19.13 -31.87
CA SER A 474 -28.29 -18.29 -31.65
C SER A 474 -28.75 -16.93 -31.09
N PRO A 475 -29.03 -16.82 -29.78
CA PRO A 475 -29.66 -15.62 -29.27
C PRO A 475 -28.64 -14.54 -28.97
N LYS A 476 -28.98 -13.33 -29.42
CA LYS A 476 -28.26 -12.11 -29.07
C LYS A 476 -28.44 -11.88 -27.56
N LYS A 477 -27.34 -12.03 -26.81
CA LYS A 477 -27.32 -11.91 -25.36
C LYS A 477 -27.45 -10.46 -24.92
N LYS A 478 -28.09 -10.24 -23.78
CA LYS A 478 -28.44 -8.91 -23.26
C LYS A 478 -28.23 -8.88 -21.76
N SER A 479 -27.68 -7.78 -21.24
CA SER A 479 -27.55 -7.54 -19.81
C SER A 479 -27.63 -6.05 -19.54
N MET A 480 -28.54 -5.64 -18.66
CA MET A 480 -28.66 -4.24 -18.26
C MET A 480 -28.17 -4.03 -16.84
N LEU A 481 -27.41 -2.96 -16.66
CA LEU A 481 -26.71 -2.64 -15.43
C LEU A 481 -26.94 -1.18 -15.07
N VAL A 482 -27.55 -0.94 -13.91
CA VAL A 482 -27.57 0.37 -13.26
C VAL A 482 -26.58 0.30 -12.11
N VAL A 483 -25.50 1.08 -12.21
CA VAL A 483 -24.32 0.92 -11.36
C VAL A 483 -23.92 2.26 -10.76
N SER A 484 -23.69 2.28 -9.45
CA SER A 484 -23.18 3.43 -8.74
C SER A 484 -21.81 3.87 -9.29
N GLU A 485 -21.59 5.17 -9.42
CA GLU A 485 -20.28 5.73 -9.76
C GLU A 485 -19.23 5.54 -8.64
N PHE A 486 -19.67 5.15 -7.44
CA PHE A 486 -18.83 5.06 -6.24
C PHE A 486 -18.31 3.65 -5.92
N ILE A 487 -18.41 2.70 -6.86
CA ILE A 487 -17.93 1.32 -6.70
C ILE A 487 -16.76 1.01 -7.64
N GLY A 488 -15.82 0.17 -7.22
CA GLY A 488 -14.58 -0.06 -7.96
C GLY A 488 -14.71 -0.74 -9.32
N CYS A 489 -15.81 -1.42 -9.63
CA CYS A 489 -16.04 -2.00 -10.96
C CYS A 489 -16.64 -1.00 -11.95
N SER A 490 -17.14 0.16 -11.49
CA SER A 490 -17.80 1.16 -12.34
C SER A 490 -16.89 1.67 -13.47
N PRO A 491 -15.60 2.01 -13.23
CA PRO A 491 -14.68 2.40 -14.30
C PRO A 491 -14.49 1.32 -15.37
N SER A 492 -14.48 0.05 -14.98
CA SER A 492 -14.33 -1.10 -15.88
C SER A 492 -15.56 -1.36 -16.76
N LEU A 493 -16.76 -1.06 -16.25
CA LEU A 493 -18.03 -1.36 -16.92
C LEU A 493 -18.57 -0.15 -17.70
N SER A 494 -17.79 0.37 -18.64
CA SER A 494 -18.13 1.58 -19.41
C SER A 494 -19.43 1.56 -20.23
N GLY A 495 -20.11 0.41 -20.38
CA GLY A 495 -21.46 0.32 -20.96
C GLY A 495 -22.61 0.34 -19.95
N ALA A 496 -22.33 0.41 -18.64
CA ALA A 496 -23.36 0.44 -17.59
C ALA A 496 -23.98 1.83 -17.49
N ILE A 497 -25.24 1.91 -17.06
CA ILE A 497 -25.89 3.18 -16.74
C ILE A 497 -25.37 3.61 -15.37
N ARG A 498 -24.49 4.61 -15.37
CA ARG A 498 -23.86 5.10 -14.14
C ARG A 498 -24.77 6.08 -13.43
N VAL A 499 -24.95 5.89 -12.13
CA VAL A 499 -25.80 6.73 -11.30
C VAL A 499 -25.08 7.21 -10.06
N ASN A 500 -25.45 8.39 -9.60
CA ASN A 500 -25.19 8.80 -8.24
C ASN A 500 -26.34 8.28 -7.36
N PRO A 501 -26.13 7.28 -6.48
CA PRO A 501 -27.21 6.66 -5.70
C PRO A 501 -27.91 7.62 -4.74
N TRP A 502 -27.31 8.77 -4.42
CA TRP A 502 -27.92 9.81 -3.58
C TRP A 502 -29.00 10.61 -4.31
N ASN A 503 -29.01 10.58 -5.64
CA ASN A 503 -30.06 11.19 -6.44
C ASN A 503 -31.10 10.13 -6.82
N ILE A 504 -32.16 10.04 -6.01
CA ILE A 504 -33.23 9.04 -6.15
C ILE A 504 -33.90 9.14 -7.52
N ASP A 505 -34.16 10.36 -8.01
CA ASP A 505 -34.78 10.59 -9.32
C ASP A 505 -33.90 10.06 -10.45
N ALA A 506 -32.60 10.37 -10.42
CA ALA A 506 -31.67 9.86 -11.45
C ALA A 506 -31.54 8.33 -11.43
N VAL A 507 -31.67 7.69 -10.27
CA VAL A 507 -31.68 6.22 -10.18
C VAL A 507 -32.98 5.66 -10.77
N ALA A 508 -34.13 6.29 -10.50
CA ALA A 508 -35.41 5.90 -11.09
C ALA A 508 -35.42 6.06 -12.62
N GLU A 509 -34.94 7.20 -13.14
CA GLU A 509 -34.76 7.46 -14.58
C GLU A 509 -33.81 6.43 -15.23
N ALA A 510 -32.77 6.00 -14.51
CA ALA A 510 -31.86 4.97 -14.99
C ALA A 510 -32.50 3.58 -15.03
N MET A 511 -33.38 3.26 -14.07
CA MET A 511 -34.18 2.03 -14.08
C MET A 511 -35.14 2.04 -15.27
N ASP A 512 -35.85 3.14 -15.49
CA ASP A 512 -36.74 3.33 -16.63
C ASP A 512 -35.98 3.20 -17.96
N SER A 513 -34.87 3.93 -18.09
CA SER A 513 -33.98 3.84 -19.25
C SER A 513 -33.50 2.41 -19.52
N ALA A 514 -33.24 1.61 -18.48
CA ALA A 514 -32.83 0.21 -18.64
C ALA A 514 -33.97 -0.69 -19.15
N LEU A 515 -35.21 -0.41 -18.75
CA LEU A 515 -36.40 -1.15 -19.15
C LEU A 515 -36.75 -0.85 -20.62
N GLU A 516 -36.82 0.43 -21.00
CA GLU A 516 -37.23 0.88 -22.34
C GLU A 516 -36.15 0.69 -23.42
N MET A 517 -34.89 0.49 -23.04
CA MET A 517 -33.77 0.46 -23.98
C MET A 517 -33.97 -0.56 -25.11
N ALA A 518 -33.71 -0.12 -26.34
CA ALA A 518 -33.79 -0.97 -27.51
C ALA A 518 -32.86 -2.19 -27.41
N ASP A 519 -33.35 -3.35 -27.82
CA ASP A 519 -32.64 -4.63 -27.75
C ASP A 519 -31.26 -4.64 -28.41
N SER A 520 -31.08 -3.89 -29.51
CA SER A 520 -29.80 -3.74 -30.19
C SER A 520 -28.75 -3.05 -29.31
N GLU A 521 -29.16 -2.03 -28.56
CA GLU A 521 -28.29 -1.33 -27.62
C GLU A 521 -27.98 -2.20 -26.39
N LYS A 522 -28.99 -2.91 -25.87
CA LYS A 522 -28.80 -3.90 -24.79
C LYS A 522 -27.76 -4.97 -25.17
N GLN A 523 -27.78 -5.42 -26.43
CA GLN A 523 -26.81 -6.37 -26.97
C GLN A 523 -25.39 -5.78 -27.03
N LEU A 524 -25.23 -4.58 -27.58
CA LEU A 524 -23.91 -3.94 -27.70
C LEU A 524 -23.26 -3.71 -26.33
N ARG A 525 -24.05 -3.30 -25.33
CA ARG A 525 -23.58 -3.13 -23.94
C ARG A 525 -23.14 -4.45 -23.34
N HIS A 526 -23.94 -5.49 -23.50
CA HIS A 526 -23.61 -6.83 -23.04
C HIS A 526 -22.30 -7.35 -23.65
N GLU A 527 -22.14 -7.27 -24.98
CA GLU A 527 -20.92 -7.74 -25.65
C GLU A 527 -19.67 -7.01 -25.17
N LYS A 528 -19.77 -5.68 -24.95
CA LYS A 528 -18.68 -4.86 -24.41
C LYS A 528 -18.30 -5.31 -23.01
N HIS A 529 -19.27 -5.51 -22.14
CA HIS A 529 -19.06 -5.94 -20.76
C HIS A 529 -18.52 -7.37 -20.68
N TYR A 530 -19.12 -8.30 -21.42
CA TYR A 530 -18.71 -9.70 -21.47
C TYR A 530 -17.27 -9.86 -21.94
N ARG A 531 -16.85 -9.13 -22.98
CA ARG A 531 -15.46 -9.15 -23.46
C ARG A 531 -14.47 -8.73 -22.38
N TYR A 532 -14.81 -7.71 -21.59
CA TYR A 532 -13.95 -7.27 -20.49
C TYR A 532 -13.88 -8.31 -19.36
N VAL A 533 -15.05 -8.73 -18.86
CA VAL A 533 -15.13 -9.63 -17.70
C VAL A 533 -14.54 -11.01 -18.00
N SER A 534 -14.74 -11.53 -19.22
CA SER A 534 -14.19 -12.84 -19.63
C SER A 534 -12.67 -12.85 -19.80
N THR A 535 -12.04 -11.69 -20.01
CA THR A 535 -10.58 -11.58 -20.17
C THR A 535 -9.85 -11.14 -18.90
N HIS A 536 -10.57 -10.46 -18.00
CA HIS A 536 -10.05 -9.96 -16.72
C HIS A 536 -10.64 -10.79 -15.57
N ASP A 537 -10.45 -12.11 -15.65
CA ASP A 537 -10.88 -13.04 -14.63
C ASP A 537 -9.93 -13.05 -13.42
N ILE A 538 -10.27 -13.88 -12.43
CA ILE A 538 -9.47 -14.00 -11.22
C ILE A 538 -8.07 -14.58 -11.47
N GLY A 539 -7.91 -15.44 -12.49
CA GLY A 539 -6.62 -16.03 -12.87
C GLY A 539 -5.69 -15.01 -13.53
N TYR A 540 -6.21 -14.11 -14.35
CA TYR A 540 -5.48 -12.95 -14.87
C TYR A 540 -5.02 -12.04 -13.73
N TRP A 541 -5.91 -11.72 -12.79
CA TRP A 541 -5.59 -10.90 -11.62
C TRP A 541 -4.43 -11.50 -10.81
N ALA A 542 -4.52 -12.79 -10.50
CA ALA A 542 -3.52 -13.48 -9.71
C ALA A 542 -2.15 -13.54 -10.41
N ARG A 543 -2.12 -14.00 -11.68
CA ARG A 543 -0.88 -14.10 -12.46
C ARG A 543 -0.22 -12.73 -12.65
N SER A 544 -0.99 -11.68 -12.96
CA SER A 544 -0.42 -10.35 -13.16
C SER A 544 0.16 -9.76 -11.87
N PHE A 545 -0.48 -9.99 -10.71
CA PHE A 545 0.08 -9.54 -9.44
C PHE A 545 1.36 -10.29 -9.08
N LEU A 546 1.38 -11.61 -9.23
CA LEU A 546 2.55 -12.44 -8.91
C LEU A 546 3.74 -12.13 -9.81
N GLN A 547 3.53 -11.93 -11.11
CA GLN A 547 4.59 -11.55 -12.04
C GLN A 547 5.25 -10.22 -11.64
N ASP A 548 4.46 -9.23 -11.20
CA ASP A 548 4.99 -7.95 -10.73
C ASP A 548 5.67 -8.08 -9.36
N LEU A 549 5.20 -9.00 -8.51
CA LEU A 549 5.83 -9.29 -7.22
C LEU A 549 7.19 -9.96 -7.41
N GLU A 550 7.29 -10.97 -8.27
CA GLU A 550 8.54 -11.62 -8.65
C GLU A 550 9.54 -10.59 -9.21
N ARG A 551 9.07 -9.75 -10.15
CA ARG A 551 9.89 -8.68 -10.74
C ARG A 551 10.38 -7.68 -9.68
N THR A 552 9.56 -7.32 -8.71
CA THR A 552 9.96 -6.37 -7.66
C THR A 552 10.97 -7.01 -6.70
N CYS A 553 10.86 -8.32 -6.47
CA CYS A 553 11.72 -9.07 -5.55
C CYS A 553 13.05 -9.54 -6.19
N SER A 554 13.26 -9.39 -7.51
CA SER A 554 14.44 -9.91 -8.22
C SER A 554 15.78 -9.40 -7.63
N ASP A 555 15.78 -8.20 -7.06
CA ASP A 555 16.97 -7.57 -6.48
C ASP A 555 17.25 -7.98 -5.02
N HIS A 556 16.39 -8.78 -4.38
CA HIS A 556 16.53 -9.15 -2.96
C HIS A 556 17.85 -9.86 -2.64
N VAL A 557 18.37 -10.66 -3.57
CA VAL A 557 19.63 -11.40 -3.42
C VAL A 557 20.87 -10.50 -3.57
N ARG A 558 20.75 -9.46 -4.40
CA ARG A 558 21.88 -8.56 -4.69
C ARG A 558 22.10 -7.51 -3.61
N ARG A 559 21.04 -7.10 -2.90
CA ARG A 559 21.10 -6.03 -1.90
C ARG A 559 21.35 -6.56 -0.49
N ARG A 560 21.96 -5.74 0.36
CA ARG A 560 22.12 -6.03 1.80
C ARG A 560 20.96 -5.41 2.58
N TRP A 561 20.31 -6.19 3.45
CA TRP A 561 19.08 -5.77 4.15
C TRP A 561 19.29 -5.67 5.65
N TRP A 562 19.09 -4.48 6.23
CA TRP A 562 19.22 -4.23 7.68
C TRP A 562 17.89 -3.80 8.29
N GLY A 563 17.47 -4.49 9.34
CA GLY A 563 16.32 -4.11 10.15
C GLY A 563 16.68 -3.03 11.18
N ILE A 564 15.87 -1.97 11.24
CA ILE A 564 16.03 -0.85 12.17
C ILE A 564 14.69 -0.52 12.81
N GLY A 565 14.69 -0.17 14.10
CA GLY A 565 13.50 0.28 14.84
C GLY A 565 12.87 -0.79 15.73
N PHE A 566 11.89 -0.37 16.53
CA PHE A 566 11.21 -1.22 17.51
C PHE A 566 9.68 -1.17 17.30
N GLY A 567 8.99 -2.26 17.65
CA GLY A 567 7.53 -2.36 17.46
C GLY A 567 7.11 -2.12 16.01
N LEU A 568 6.03 -1.35 15.81
CA LEU A 568 5.51 -0.98 14.49
C LEU A 568 6.30 0.13 13.79
N SER A 569 7.31 0.71 14.45
CA SER A 569 8.27 1.62 13.80
C SER A 569 9.42 0.91 13.09
N PHE A 570 9.40 -0.44 13.12
CA PHE A 570 10.38 -1.28 12.44
C PHE A 570 10.31 -1.07 10.93
N ARG A 571 11.48 -1.01 10.32
CA ARG A 571 11.67 -0.79 8.89
C ARG A 571 12.93 -1.49 8.41
N VAL A 572 12.97 -1.79 7.13
CA VAL A 572 14.14 -2.40 6.51
C VAL A 572 14.82 -1.42 5.56
N VAL A 573 16.13 -1.30 5.72
CA VAL A 573 17.01 -0.53 4.86
C VAL A 573 17.67 -1.48 3.88
N ALA A 574 17.57 -1.21 2.58
CA ALA A 574 18.32 -1.92 1.56
C ALA A 574 19.53 -1.10 1.10
N LEU A 575 20.70 -1.73 1.15
CA LEU A 575 21.99 -1.13 0.83
C LEU A 575 22.58 -1.81 -0.40
N ASP A 576 23.32 -1.05 -1.20
CA ASP A 576 24.11 -1.58 -2.32
C ASP A 576 25.11 -2.64 -1.81
N PRO A 577 25.36 -3.74 -2.54
CA PRO A 577 26.34 -4.74 -2.12
C PRO A 577 27.76 -4.17 -1.95
N ASN A 578 28.10 -3.10 -2.66
CA ASN A 578 29.38 -2.40 -2.51
C ASN A 578 29.43 -1.50 -1.26
N PHE A 579 28.31 -1.34 -0.56
CA PHE A 579 28.27 -0.59 0.68
C PHE A 579 29.09 -1.31 1.76
N LYS A 580 30.23 -0.72 2.12
CA LYS A 580 31.09 -1.18 3.22
C LYS A 580 30.79 -0.39 4.47
N LYS A 581 30.19 -1.04 5.47
CA LYS A 581 30.08 -0.49 6.82
C LYS A 581 31.50 -0.22 7.33
N LEU A 582 31.77 1.00 7.75
CA LEU A 582 33.05 1.31 8.37
C LEU A 582 33.11 0.71 9.79
N SER A 583 34.16 -0.09 10.06
CA SER A 583 34.43 -0.59 11.40
C SER A 583 35.03 0.52 12.27
N MET A 584 34.41 0.79 13.42
CA MET A 584 34.91 1.78 14.38
C MET A 584 36.37 1.53 14.76
N GLU A 585 36.78 0.27 14.91
CA GLU A 585 38.17 -0.10 15.22
C GLU A 585 39.13 0.32 14.11
N HIS A 586 38.74 0.11 12.85
CA HIS A 586 39.54 0.56 11.71
C HIS A 586 39.61 2.09 11.70
N ILE A 587 38.47 2.80 11.87
CA ILE A 587 38.45 4.27 11.89
C ILE A 587 39.38 4.79 12.98
N VAL A 588 39.24 4.32 14.21
CA VAL A 588 40.05 4.79 15.35
C VAL A 588 41.53 4.49 15.14
N SER A 589 41.86 3.31 14.61
CA SER A 589 43.25 2.93 14.32
C SER A 589 43.86 3.75 13.17
N ALA A 590 43.10 4.00 12.10
CA ALA A 590 43.52 4.86 10.99
C ALA A 590 43.66 6.31 11.43
N TYR A 591 42.71 6.81 12.24
CA TYR A 591 42.76 8.14 12.83
C TYR A 591 44.05 8.29 13.67
N LYS A 592 44.29 7.40 14.63
CA LYS A 592 45.49 7.46 15.50
C LYS A 592 46.81 7.43 14.74
N ARG A 593 46.92 6.66 13.65
CA ARG A 593 48.17 6.48 12.89
C ARG A 593 48.46 7.58 11.85
N THR A 594 47.47 8.37 11.46
CA THR A 594 47.61 9.35 10.38
C THR A 594 48.04 10.71 10.93
N THR A 595 48.98 11.34 10.23
CA THR A 595 49.59 12.64 10.57
C THR A 595 48.86 13.82 9.92
N THR A 596 47.99 13.58 8.95
CA THR A 596 47.14 14.60 8.35
C THR A 596 45.76 14.01 8.07
N ARG A 597 44.72 14.65 8.61
CA ARG A 597 43.33 14.15 8.59
C ARG A 597 42.42 15.26 8.11
N ALA A 598 41.83 15.10 6.93
CA ALA A 598 40.82 16.01 6.42
C ALA A 598 39.44 15.55 6.89
N ILE A 599 38.68 16.44 7.53
CA ILE A 599 37.33 16.17 8.04
C ILE A 599 36.38 17.14 7.35
N LEU A 600 35.54 16.64 6.44
CA LEU A 600 34.53 17.41 5.72
C LEU A 600 33.17 17.16 6.38
N LEU A 601 32.52 18.22 6.85
CA LEU A 601 31.24 18.18 7.55
C LEU A 601 30.21 18.95 6.74
N ASP A 602 29.09 18.31 6.38
CA ASP A 602 27.96 19.02 5.78
C ASP A 602 27.10 19.69 6.87
N TYR A 603 26.92 21.00 6.77
CA TYR A 603 26.20 21.76 7.78
C TYR A 603 24.68 21.59 7.66
N ASP A 604 24.16 21.79 6.45
CA ASP A 604 22.71 21.90 6.19
C ASP A 604 22.00 20.55 6.30
N GLY A 605 22.70 19.45 5.97
CA GLY A 605 22.18 18.10 6.13
C GLY A 605 22.57 17.41 7.43
N THR A 606 23.76 17.67 8.01
CA THR A 606 24.32 16.81 9.09
C THR A 606 24.34 17.45 10.48
N LEU A 607 24.55 18.77 10.59
CA LEU A 607 24.72 19.45 11.88
C LEU A 607 23.49 20.23 12.34
N ILE A 608 22.53 20.47 11.44
CA ILE A 608 21.26 21.14 11.73
C ILE A 608 20.12 20.10 11.74
N PRO A 609 19.27 20.06 12.78
CA PRO A 609 18.00 19.35 12.71
C PRO A 609 17.09 19.99 11.67
N GLN A 610 16.66 19.26 10.64
CA GLN A 610 15.87 19.81 9.52
C GLN A 610 14.57 20.52 9.94
N ALA A 611 13.99 20.17 11.09
CA ALA A 611 12.75 20.76 11.61
C ALA A 611 12.93 22.06 12.43
N SER A 612 14.16 22.60 12.54
CA SER A 612 14.41 23.82 13.31
C SER A 612 14.19 25.06 12.46
N ILE A 613 13.31 25.96 12.92
CA ILE A 613 13.13 27.29 12.33
C ILE A 613 14.42 28.11 12.49
N ASP A 614 15.04 28.02 13.67
CA ASP A 614 16.37 28.59 13.88
C ASP A 614 17.43 27.62 13.34
N LYS A 615 17.99 27.97 12.20
CA LYS A 615 19.02 27.17 11.52
C LYS A 615 20.43 27.51 12.01
N SER A 616 20.60 28.36 13.03
CA SER A 616 21.90 28.73 13.59
C SER A 616 22.57 27.57 14.34
N PRO A 617 23.91 27.56 14.46
CA PRO A 617 24.61 26.45 15.10
C PRO A 617 24.43 26.49 16.62
N SER A 618 24.15 25.33 17.21
CA SER A 618 24.10 25.20 18.68
C SER A 618 25.48 25.43 19.33
N SER A 619 25.49 25.90 20.58
CA SER A 619 26.73 26.04 21.37
C SER A 619 27.53 24.75 21.44
N LYS A 620 26.85 23.61 21.60
CA LYS A 620 27.45 22.27 21.59
C LYS A 620 28.11 21.94 20.25
N SER A 621 27.50 22.31 19.13
CA SER A 621 28.08 22.10 17.78
C SER A 621 29.37 22.90 17.63
N ILE A 622 29.38 24.16 18.08
CA ILE A 622 30.56 25.04 18.07
C ILE A 622 31.67 24.47 18.96
N GLU A 623 31.36 23.99 20.16
CA GLU A 623 32.32 23.35 21.06
C GLU A 623 32.98 22.12 20.43
N ILE A 624 32.19 21.27 19.77
CA ILE A 624 32.68 20.07 19.08
C ILE A 624 33.60 20.46 17.92
N LEU A 625 33.20 21.42 17.08
CA LEU A 625 34.02 21.91 15.97
C LEU A 625 35.35 22.48 16.46
N ASN A 626 35.32 23.29 17.53
CA ASN A 626 36.52 23.82 18.16
C ASN A 626 37.40 22.72 18.74
N SER A 627 36.83 21.71 19.38
CA SER A 627 37.57 20.54 19.88
C SER A 627 38.27 19.79 18.75
N LEU A 628 37.57 19.56 17.62
CA LEU A 628 38.16 18.92 16.44
C LEU A 628 39.28 19.75 15.81
N CYS A 629 39.13 21.08 15.78
CA CYS A 629 40.14 22.01 15.24
C CYS A 629 41.35 22.21 16.16
N ARG A 630 41.30 21.82 17.44
CA ARG A 630 42.45 21.90 18.36
C ARG A 630 43.56 20.89 18.03
N ASP A 631 43.21 19.75 17.43
CA ASP A 631 44.19 18.77 16.97
C ASP A 631 44.86 19.30 15.69
N LYS A 632 46.17 19.57 15.76
CA LYS A 632 46.95 20.13 14.64
C LYS A 632 47.03 19.21 13.43
N ASN A 633 46.76 17.91 13.61
CA ASN A 633 46.71 16.95 12.51
C ASN A 633 45.36 16.97 11.78
N ASN A 634 44.33 17.63 12.34
CA ASN A 634 43.02 17.75 11.75
C ASN A 634 42.90 19.01 10.90
N MET A 635 42.36 18.84 9.71
CA MET A 635 41.94 19.88 8.79
C MET A 635 40.42 19.77 8.65
N VAL A 636 39.68 20.56 9.42
CA VAL A 636 38.22 20.51 9.47
C VAL A 636 37.64 21.54 8.51
N PHE A 637 36.74 21.08 7.63
CA PHE A 637 35.99 21.92 6.70
C PHE A 637 34.50 21.72 6.89
N LEU A 638 33.79 22.83 6.94
CA LEU A 638 32.34 22.88 6.87
C LEU A 638 31.91 23.16 5.43
N VAL A 639 31.08 22.32 4.85
CA VAL A 639 30.45 22.52 3.54
C VAL A 639 28.99 22.89 3.76
N SER A 640 28.53 23.96 3.12
CA SER A 640 27.16 24.43 3.26
C SER A 640 26.63 25.06 1.98
N ALA A 641 25.32 24.99 1.80
CA ALA A 641 24.57 25.66 0.74
C ALA A 641 24.33 27.16 1.03
N ARG A 642 24.69 27.65 2.22
CA ARG A 642 24.45 29.02 2.68
C ARG A 642 25.49 30.01 2.16
N SER A 643 25.13 31.29 2.24
CA SER A 643 26.01 32.40 1.84
C SER A 643 27.22 32.55 2.77
N ARG A 644 28.29 33.14 2.24
CA ARG A 644 29.52 33.41 2.99
C ARG A 644 29.32 34.34 4.19
N LYS A 645 28.36 35.28 4.11
CA LYS A 645 28.04 36.24 5.18
C LYS A 645 27.48 35.51 6.40
N THR A 646 26.42 34.74 6.20
CA THR A 646 25.76 33.96 7.26
C THR A 646 26.74 32.99 7.92
N LEU A 647 27.53 32.24 7.14
CA LEU A 647 28.50 31.30 7.68
C LEU A 647 29.66 31.98 8.41
N SER A 648 30.07 33.19 7.98
CA SER A 648 31.10 33.96 8.68
C SER A 648 30.63 34.43 10.04
N GLU A 649 29.38 34.86 10.16
CA GLU A 649 28.77 35.29 11.41
C GLU A 649 28.60 34.12 12.37
N TRP A 650 27.95 33.04 11.91
CA TRP A 650 27.59 31.87 12.72
C TRP A 650 28.80 31.11 13.25
N PHE A 651 29.86 31.00 12.46
CA PHE A 651 31.08 30.26 12.84
C PHE A 651 32.25 31.18 13.19
N SER A 652 31.98 32.46 13.48
CA SER A 652 32.98 33.39 14.01
C SER A 652 33.74 32.88 15.24
N PRO A 653 33.17 32.05 16.14
CA PRO A 653 33.90 31.50 17.29
C PRO A 653 34.90 30.38 16.93
N CYS A 654 34.96 29.93 15.67
CA CYS A 654 35.81 28.84 15.22
C CYS A 654 36.98 29.34 14.35
N GLU A 655 38.11 29.68 15.00
CA GLU A 655 39.22 30.37 14.33
C GLU A 655 39.93 29.54 13.24
N ASN A 656 40.10 28.24 13.48
CA ASN A 656 40.84 27.31 12.60
C ASN A 656 39.92 26.46 11.70
N LEU A 657 38.63 26.79 11.60
CA LEU A 657 37.68 26.07 10.76
C LEU A 657 37.74 26.55 9.31
N GLY A 658 37.91 25.61 8.38
CA GLY A 658 37.72 25.87 6.96
C GLY A 658 36.24 25.91 6.61
N ILE A 659 35.82 26.82 5.73
CA ILE A 659 34.41 26.95 5.31
C ILE A 659 34.34 26.95 3.78
N ALA A 660 33.45 26.13 3.25
CA ALA A 660 33.05 26.08 1.84
C ALA A 660 31.58 26.50 1.74
N ALA A 661 31.35 27.75 1.33
CA ALA A 661 30.01 28.33 1.17
C ALA A 661 29.48 28.09 -0.25
N GLU A 662 28.16 28.10 -0.41
CA GLU A 662 27.47 27.87 -1.69
C GLU A 662 27.99 26.62 -2.43
N HIS A 663 28.02 25.49 -1.71
CA HIS A 663 28.54 24.20 -2.20
C HIS A 663 30.00 24.24 -2.68
N GLY A 664 30.80 25.14 -2.11
CA GLY A 664 32.23 25.26 -2.40
C GLY A 664 32.58 26.21 -3.53
N TYR A 665 31.67 27.13 -3.88
CA TYR A 665 32.01 28.27 -4.74
C TYR A 665 32.98 29.23 -4.05
N PHE A 666 32.72 29.52 -2.77
CA PHE A 666 33.61 30.31 -1.93
C PHE A 666 34.29 29.41 -0.92
N LEU A 667 35.61 29.53 -0.81
CA LEU A 667 36.41 28.76 0.13
C LEU A 667 37.20 29.69 1.04
N ARG A 668 37.17 29.41 2.34
CA ARG A 668 37.99 30.10 3.34
C ARG A 668 38.70 29.07 4.18
N MET A 669 40.01 29.25 4.37
CA MET A 669 40.85 28.26 5.07
C MET A 669 40.84 28.44 6.59
N LYS A 670 40.77 29.69 7.06
CA LYS A 670 40.70 30.11 8.47
C LYS A 670 39.92 31.41 8.57
N ARG A 671 39.53 31.81 9.79
CA ARG A 671 38.82 33.09 10.01
C ARG A 671 39.55 34.28 9.38
N ASP A 672 40.87 34.35 9.56
CA ASP A 672 41.69 35.51 9.19
C ASP A 672 42.25 35.44 7.74
N THR A 673 41.88 34.41 6.97
CA THR A 673 42.24 34.32 5.54
C THR A 673 41.13 34.87 4.66
N GLU A 674 41.48 35.53 3.57
CA GLU A 674 40.51 35.97 2.56
C GLU A 674 39.77 34.79 1.92
N TRP A 675 38.56 35.06 1.44
CA TRP A 675 37.76 34.09 0.70
C TRP A 675 38.36 33.89 -0.70
N GLU A 676 38.76 32.67 -1.01
CA GLU A 676 39.15 32.26 -2.35
C GLU A 676 37.91 32.02 -3.21
N THR A 677 37.89 32.62 -4.40
CA THR A 677 36.83 32.43 -5.41
C THR A 677 37.48 31.90 -6.68
N HIS A 678 37.01 30.78 -7.21
CA HIS A 678 37.70 30.03 -8.28
C HIS A 678 37.00 30.13 -9.66
N VAL A 679 36.01 31.01 -9.80
CA VAL A 679 35.30 31.33 -11.06
C VAL A 679 35.24 32.86 -11.20
N ALA A 680 35.47 33.39 -12.40
CA ALA A 680 35.31 34.82 -12.68
C ALA A 680 33.90 35.27 -12.28
N ALA A 681 33.74 36.51 -11.79
CA ALA A 681 32.45 37.04 -11.35
C ALA A 681 31.40 36.78 -12.45
N ALA A 682 30.49 35.83 -12.18
CA ALA A 682 29.41 35.54 -13.11
C ALA A 682 28.54 36.78 -13.23
N ASP A 683 28.19 37.17 -14.46
CA ASP A 683 27.19 38.21 -14.64
C ASP A 683 25.89 37.74 -13.95
N CYS A 684 25.44 38.52 -12.97
CA CYS A 684 24.24 38.24 -12.18
C CYS A 684 23.05 39.08 -12.65
N SER A 685 23.14 39.72 -13.82
CA SER A 685 22.06 40.46 -14.46
C SER A 685 20.77 39.64 -14.59
N TRP A 686 20.88 38.33 -14.85
CA TRP A 686 19.76 37.38 -14.91
C TRP A 686 18.91 37.33 -13.63
N LYS A 687 19.45 37.67 -12.46
CA LYS A 687 18.67 37.71 -11.21
C LYS A 687 17.59 38.79 -11.22
N GLN A 688 17.84 39.90 -11.92
CA GLN A 688 16.85 40.98 -12.06
C GLN A 688 15.61 40.51 -12.84
N ILE A 689 15.76 39.46 -13.64
CA ILE A 689 14.69 38.82 -14.40
C ILE A 689 14.04 37.70 -13.56
N ALA A 690 14.84 36.88 -12.88
CA ALA A 690 14.36 35.73 -12.11
C ALA A 690 13.64 36.11 -10.79
N GLU A 691 14.13 37.14 -10.08
CA GLU A 691 13.60 37.54 -8.78
C GLU A 691 12.13 38.00 -8.81
N PRO A 692 11.69 38.86 -9.76
CA PRO A 692 10.27 39.22 -9.88
C PRO A 692 9.36 38.02 -10.13
N VAL A 693 9.83 37.06 -10.96
CA VAL A 693 9.09 35.82 -11.20
C VAL A 693 8.97 35.02 -9.91
N MET A 694 10.08 34.76 -9.20
CA MET A 694 10.03 34.02 -7.94
C MET A 694 9.18 34.74 -6.88
N LYS A 695 9.20 36.07 -6.80
CA LYS A 695 8.37 36.86 -5.87
C LYS A 695 6.88 36.62 -6.10
N LEU A 696 6.43 36.57 -7.36
CA LEU A 696 5.04 36.25 -7.68
C LEU A 696 4.61 34.89 -7.11
N TYR A 697 5.46 33.87 -7.25
CA TYR A 697 5.17 32.53 -6.71
C TYR A 697 5.29 32.51 -5.19
N THR A 698 6.17 33.31 -4.59
CA THR A 698 6.25 33.46 -3.13
C THR A 698 5.03 34.12 -2.53
N GLU A 699 4.51 35.18 -3.14
CA GLU A 699 3.30 35.88 -2.68
C GLU A 699 2.05 35.01 -2.79
N THR A 700 2.02 34.09 -3.76
CA THR A 700 0.88 33.19 -4.00
C THR A 700 1.00 31.85 -3.28
N THR A 701 2.15 31.55 -2.66
CA THR A 701 2.43 30.25 -2.02
C THR A 701 2.88 30.44 -0.58
N ASP A 702 1.95 30.30 0.36
CA ASP A 702 2.24 30.35 1.80
C ASP A 702 3.24 29.25 2.19
N GLY A 703 4.14 29.56 3.14
CA GLY A 703 5.24 28.68 3.53
C GLY A 703 6.40 28.62 2.53
N SER A 704 6.37 29.39 1.44
CA SER A 704 7.52 29.52 0.52
C SER A 704 8.39 30.74 0.84
N THR A 705 9.68 30.64 0.51
CA THR A 705 10.68 31.69 0.75
C THR A 705 11.67 31.77 -0.40
N ILE A 706 12.24 32.96 -0.62
CA ILE A 706 13.33 33.15 -1.58
C ILE A 706 14.62 33.32 -0.79
N GLU A 707 15.61 32.47 -1.10
CA GLU A 707 16.98 32.63 -0.65
C GLU A 707 17.80 33.26 -1.79
N ASP A 708 18.11 34.55 -1.65
CA ASP A 708 19.09 35.23 -2.51
C ASP A 708 20.51 34.92 -2.03
N LYS A 709 21.20 34.06 -2.79
CA LYS A 709 22.61 33.67 -2.57
C LYS A 709 23.47 34.45 -3.52
N GLU A 710 24.77 34.60 -3.31
CA GLU A 710 25.56 35.48 -4.19
C GLU A 710 25.62 34.96 -5.64
N THR A 711 25.63 33.63 -5.83
CA THR A 711 25.73 33.01 -7.17
C THR A 711 24.47 32.35 -7.69
N SER A 712 23.46 32.16 -6.84
CA SER A 712 22.21 31.49 -7.21
C SER A 712 21.01 32.13 -6.56
N LEU A 713 19.83 31.88 -7.11
CA LEU A 713 18.57 32.27 -6.53
C LEU A 713 17.75 31.00 -6.30
N VAL A 714 17.29 30.79 -5.07
CA VAL A 714 16.59 29.56 -4.69
C VAL A 714 15.22 29.91 -4.13
N TRP A 715 14.18 29.37 -4.75
CA TRP A 715 12.83 29.39 -4.20
C TRP A 715 12.59 28.10 -3.43
N CYS A 716 12.38 28.20 -2.12
CA CYS A 716 12.18 27.09 -1.20
C CYS A 716 10.69 27.01 -0.83
N TYR A 717 10.10 25.81 -0.89
CA TYR A 717 8.68 25.57 -0.54
C TYR A 717 8.52 24.43 0.46
N GLU A 718 9.56 24.19 1.28
CA GLU A 718 9.59 23.10 2.26
C GLU A 718 8.45 23.17 3.28
N ASP A 719 8.03 24.38 3.66
CA ASP A 719 6.95 24.61 4.63
C ASP A 719 5.58 24.83 3.97
N ALA A 720 5.50 24.77 2.63
CA ALA A 720 4.25 24.89 1.88
C ALA A 720 3.45 23.58 1.91
N ASP A 721 2.15 23.64 1.54
CA ASP A 721 1.38 22.41 1.30
C ASP A 721 2.09 21.55 0.23
N PRO A 722 2.32 20.24 0.46
CA PRO A 722 3.13 19.43 -0.45
C PRO A 722 2.60 19.32 -1.88
N ASP A 723 1.27 19.31 -2.06
CA ASP A 723 0.67 19.18 -3.38
C ASP A 723 0.64 20.53 -4.08
N PHE A 724 0.23 21.59 -3.37
CA PHE A 724 0.19 22.93 -3.93
C PHE A 724 1.60 23.47 -4.20
N GLY A 725 2.52 23.36 -3.24
CA GLY A 725 3.92 23.77 -3.38
C GLY A 725 4.63 23.05 -4.52
N SER A 726 4.39 21.75 -4.71
CA SER A 726 4.92 20.98 -5.85
C SER A 726 4.33 21.43 -7.19
N CYS A 727 3.05 21.79 -7.23
CA CYS A 727 2.41 22.36 -8.43
C CYS A 727 3.03 23.71 -8.79
N GLN A 728 3.13 24.61 -7.81
CA GLN A 728 3.74 25.94 -7.94
C GLN A 728 5.21 25.83 -8.34
N ALA A 729 5.96 24.85 -7.83
CA ALA A 729 7.34 24.58 -8.20
C ALA A 729 7.48 24.20 -9.68
N LYS A 730 6.58 23.38 -10.23
CA LYS A 730 6.59 22.98 -11.64
C LYS A 730 6.25 24.17 -12.55
N GLU A 731 5.24 24.94 -12.20
CA GLU A 731 4.88 26.14 -12.96
C GLU A 731 6.01 27.19 -12.90
N LEU A 732 6.62 27.38 -11.73
CA LEU A 732 7.78 28.26 -11.56
C LEU A 732 8.97 27.78 -12.39
N LEU A 733 9.23 26.47 -12.43
CA LEU A 733 10.28 25.87 -13.24
C LEU A 733 10.06 26.20 -14.72
N ASP A 734 8.87 25.90 -15.27
CA ASP A 734 8.54 26.14 -16.67
C ASP A 734 8.59 27.64 -17.01
N HIS A 735 8.11 28.50 -16.12
CA HIS A 735 8.14 29.95 -16.27
C HIS A 735 9.58 30.48 -16.28
N LEU A 736 10.42 30.06 -15.34
CA LEU A 736 11.83 30.46 -15.29
C LEU A 736 12.62 29.92 -16.49
N GLU A 737 12.39 28.68 -16.92
CA GLU A 737 13.03 28.12 -18.12
C GLU A 737 12.66 28.91 -19.37
N SER A 738 11.40 29.33 -19.49
CA SER A 738 10.95 30.16 -20.61
C SER A 738 11.55 31.56 -20.60
N VAL A 739 11.59 32.22 -19.44
CA VAL A 739 12.04 33.62 -19.33
C VAL A 739 13.58 33.73 -19.37
N LEU A 740 14.30 32.72 -18.87
CA LEU A 740 15.77 32.68 -18.83
C LEU A 740 16.38 31.90 -20.01
N ALA A 741 15.60 31.56 -21.04
CA ALA A 741 16.06 30.72 -22.16
C ALA A 741 17.30 31.27 -22.90
N ASN A 742 17.50 32.59 -22.88
CA ASN A 742 18.62 33.27 -23.56
C ASN A 742 19.78 33.62 -22.61
N GLU A 743 19.66 33.32 -21.32
CA GLU A 743 20.66 33.63 -20.30
C GLU A 743 21.58 32.41 -20.05
N PRO A 744 22.86 32.59 -19.67
CA PRO A 744 23.81 31.50 -19.42
C PRO A 744 23.58 30.78 -18.07
N VAL A 745 22.32 30.48 -17.76
CA VAL A 745 21.87 29.88 -16.50
C VAL A 745 21.12 28.59 -16.72
N THR A 746 20.98 27.80 -15.66
CA THR A 746 20.23 26.56 -15.64
C THR A 746 19.28 26.60 -14.46
N VAL A 747 18.00 26.37 -14.74
CA VAL A 747 16.97 26.19 -13.73
C VAL A 747 16.93 24.71 -13.37
N LYS A 748 16.87 24.38 -12.09
CA LYS A 748 16.79 23.00 -11.60
C LYS A 748 15.76 22.89 -10.49
N SER A 749 14.86 21.92 -10.62
CA SER A 749 14.01 21.49 -9.52
C SER A 749 14.79 20.55 -8.60
N GLY A 750 14.84 20.89 -7.31
CA GLY A 750 15.20 19.99 -6.22
C GLY A 750 13.96 19.31 -5.63
N GLN A 751 14.12 18.72 -4.43
CA GLN A 751 13.04 17.97 -3.78
C GLN A 751 11.96 18.91 -3.19
N ASN A 752 12.37 20.04 -2.61
CA ASN A 752 11.50 21.08 -2.02
C ASN A 752 11.96 22.50 -2.42
N ASN A 753 12.63 22.63 -3.57
CA ASN A 753 13.10 23.93 -4.07
C ASN A 753 13.22 23.99 -5.59
N VAL A 754 13.26 25.20 -6.12
CA VAL A 754 13.64 25.52 -7.50
C VAL A 754 14.85 26.44 -7.44
N GLU A 755 15.98 26.02 -8.01
CA GLU A 755 17.24 26.76 -8.01
C GLU A 755 17.60 27.23 -9.42
N VAL A 756 17.90 28.52 -9.56
CA VAL A 756 18.52 29.09 -10.76
C VAL A 756 20.00 29.33 -10.46
N LYS A 757 20.88 28.78 -11.30
CA LYS A 757 22.33 28.95 -11.18
C LYS A 757 23.06 29.00 -12.53
N PRO A 758 24.28 29.56 -12.62
CA PRO A 758 25.07 29.56 -13.84
C PRO A 758 25.38 28.15 -14.38
N GLN A 759 25.44 28.00 -15.71
CA GLN A 759 25.55 26.71 -16.41
C GLN A 759 26.83 25.89 -16.08
N GLU A 760 27.87 26.50 -15.51
CA GLU A 760 29.17 25.85 -15.23
C GLU A 760 29.28 25.06 -13.91
N MET A 761 28.21 24.99 -13.11
CA MET A 761 28.29 24.58 -11.70
C MET A 761 27.72 23.16 -11.42
N THR A 762 28.61 22.16 -11.30
CA THR A 762 28.34 20.86 -10.66
C THR A 762 29.20 20.71 -9.40
N GLY A 763 28.56 20.89 -8.23
CA GLY A 763 29.19 21.32 -6.96
C GLY A 763 29.74 20.26 -6.00
N LEU A 764 30.07 19.04 -6.43
CA LEU A 764 30.72 18.05 -5.54
C LEU A 764 31.98 17.44 -6.16
N THR A 765 32.00 17.27 -7.47
CA THR A 765 33.17 16.71 -8.17
C THR A 765 34.29 17.75 -8.35
N LYS A 766 33.95 19.06 -8.35
CA LYS A 766 34.92 20.15 -8.50
C LYS A 766 35.59 20.57 -7.19
N THR A 767 34.88 20.56 -6.06
CA THR A 767 35.44 20.92 -4.73
C THR A 767 36.54 19.94 -4.29
N CYS A 768 36.33 18.63 -4.51
CA CYS A 768 37.37 17.60 -4.29
C CYS A 768 38.51 17.64 -5.32
N SER A 769 38.26 18.05 -6.57
CA SER A 769 39.30 18.07 -7.61
C SER A 769 40.14 19.34 -7.66
N ARG A 770 39.72 20.44 -7.00
CA ARG A 770 40.33 21.78 -7.15
C ARG A 770 40.81 22.47 -5.87
N LEU A 771 40.69 21.86 -4.68
CA LEU A 771 41.46 22.26 -3.49
C LEU A 771 42.97 22.13 -3.77
N SER A 772 43.60 23.15 -4.34
CA SER A 772 45.00 23.16 -4.80
C SER A 772 46.02 22.84 -3.70
N ARG A 773 45.70 23.15 -2.44
CA ARG A 773 46.46 22.74 -1.24
C ARG A 773 46.30 21.25 -0.91
N VAL A 774 45.09 20.69 -1.05
CA VAL A 774 44.88 19.23 -0.95
C VAL A 774 45.52 18.53 -2.15
N ARG A 775 45.53 19.15 -3.33
CA ARG A 775 46.18 18.63 -4.55
C ARG A 775 47.70 18.53 -4.41
N ARG A 776 48.39 19.44 -3.70
CA ARG A 776 49.83 19.26 -3.38
C ARG A 776 50.09 18.11 -2.40
N VAL A 777 49.18 17.85 -1.46
CA VAL A 777 49.28 16.72 -0.52
C VAL A 777 48.85 15.39 -1.18
N VAL A 778 47.92 15.44 -2.13
CA VAL A 778 47.35 14.28 -2.84
C VAL A 778 48.15 13.91 -4.11
N GLN A 779 48.81 14.84 -4.80
CA GLN A 779 49.70 14.50 -5.94
C GLN A 779 51.03 13.89 -5.51
N LEU A 780 51.45 14.06 -4.26
CA LEU A 780 52.65 13.40 -3.73
C LEU A 780 52.42 11.92 -3.38
N HIS A 781 51.17 11.44 -3.31
CA HIS A 781 50.85 10.04 -3.01
C HIS A 781 49.72 9.49 -3.88
N GLN A 782 50.04 8.44 -4.63
CA GLN A 782 49.05 7.64 -5.36
C GLN A 782 47.90 7.23 -4.43
N GLU A 783 46.69 7.61 -4.84
CA GLU A 783 45.35 7.29 -4.31
C GLU A 783 45.03 7.59 -2.81
N PRO A 784 44.15 8.57 -2.51
CA PRO A 784 43.65 8.81 -1.15
C PRO A 784 42.60 7.76 -0.73
N ARG A 785 42.58 7.38 0.56
CA ARG A 785 41.50 6.57 1.15
C ARG A 785 40.28 7.46 1.44
N TYR A 786 39.15 7.16 0.82
CA TYR A 786 37.86 7.80 1.11
C TYR A 786 37.14 7.07 2.25
N LEU A 787 36.67 7.81 3.24
CA LEU A 787 35.93 7.28 4.39
C LEU A 787 34.64 8.09 4.57
N HIS A 788 33.48 7.47 4.29
CA HIS A 788 32.15 8.06 4.53
C HIS A 788 31.55 7.49 5.82
N ALA A 789 31.44 8.30 6.87
CA ALA A 789 30.87 7.88 8.14
C ALA A 789 29.44 8.41 8.30
N PRO A 790 28.39 7.56 8.20
CA PRO A 790 27.05 7.96 8.59
C PRO A 790 26.96 8.03 10.12
N PHE A 791 26.51 9.15 10.66
CA PHE A 791 26.20 9.29 12.09
C PHE A 791 24.73 8.94 12.32
N VAL A 792 24.45 7.96 13.18
CA VAL A 792 23.08 7.57 13.54
C VAL A 792 22.65 8.41 14.75
N GLY A 793 21.93 9.51 14.48
CA GLY A 793 21.28 10.34 15.49
C GLY A 793 19.78 10.48 15.18
N ASN A 794 18.95 10.21 16.20
CA ASN A 794 17.48 10.27 16.33
C ASN A 794 16.60 9.92 15.08
N PRO A 795 15.75 8.87 15.10
CA PRO A 795 15.21 8.21 13.90
C PRO A 795 13.88 8.77 13.35
N SER A 796 13.48 9.98 13.72
CA SER A 796 12.18 10.53 13.35
C SER A 796 12.30 11.41 12.11
N LYS A 797 11.90 10.84 10.95
CA LYS A 797 11.90 11.45 9.60
C LYS A 797 13.27 11.39 8.92
N HIS A 798 13.29 11.47 7.59
CA HIS A 798 14.44 11.56 6.67
C HIS A 798 14.78 10.30 5.85
N HIS A 799 14.84 10.56 4.53
CA HIS A 799 15.23 9.72 3.40
C HIS A 799 16.75 9.75 3.23
N PHE A 800 17.33 8.64 2.75
CA PHE A 800 18.77 8.45 2.61
C PHE A 800 19.11 8.10 1.15
N ARG A 801 19.86 8.95 0.43
CA ARG A 801 20.34 8.74 -0.94
C ARG A 801 21.84 8.41 -0.95
N TRP A 802 22.16 7.13 -1.10
CA TRP A 802 23.54 6.61 -1.05
C TRP A 802 24.36 6.93 -2.32
N SER A 803 25.52 7.57 -2.16
CA SER A 803 26.48 7.80 -3.26
C SER A 803 27.50 6.65 -3.37
N ASN A 804 27.47 5.94 -4.51
CA ASN A 804 28.39 4.85 -4.88
C ASN A 804 29.72 5.40 -5.42
N ARG A 805 30.81 5.33 -4.64
CA ARG A 805 32.21 5.18 -5.12
C ARG A 805 33.21 5.10 -3.96
N THR A 806 33.87 3.95 -3.80
CA THR A 806 35.10 3.83 -3.00
C THR A 806 36.01 2.72 -3.55
N LYS A 807 37.16 3.10 -4.13
CA LYS A 807 38.31 2.20 -4.33
C LYS A 807 39.31 2.42 -3.18
N MET A 808 40.02 1.35 -2.80
CA MET A 808 40.92 1.33 -1.64
C MET A 808 42.33 0.95 -2.10
N VAL A 809 43.30 1.86 -1.97
CA VAL A 809 44.73 1.60 -2.14
C VAL A 809 45.49 2.09 -0.90
N LYS A 810 46.56 1.38 -0.52
CA LYS A 810 47.30 1.55 0.75
C LYS A 810 48.33 2.68 0.65
N SER A 811 48.02 3.86 1.21
CA SER A 811 48.99 4.93 1.53
C SER A 811 48.82 5.41 3.00
N PRO A 812 49.89 5.69 3.77
CA PRO A 812 49.84 5.99 5.21
C PRO A 812 49.76 7.49 5.60
N LYS A 813 49.67 8.43 4.64
CA LYS A 813 49.93 9.87 4.92
C LYS A 813 48.71 10.79 5.00
N LEU A 814 47.54 10.37 4.53
CA LEU A 814 46.33 11.21 4.52
C LEU A 814 45.07 10.38 4.78
N LEU A 815 44.22 10.84 5.70
CA LEU A 815 42.88 10.30 5.95
C LEU A 815 41.82 11.33 5.57
N LEU A 816 40.88 10.98 4.68
CA LEU A 816 39.73 11.82 4.36
C LEU A 816 38.47 11.25 5.00
N ILE A 817 37.87 12.02 5.91
CA ILE A 817 36.61 11.72 6.59
C ILE A 817 35.56 12.66 6.04
N THR A 818 34.53 12.13 5.39
CA THR A 818 33.37 12.92 4.95
C THR A 818 32.17 12.49 5.78
N MET A 819 31.57 13.44 6.49
CA MET A 819 30.31 13.25 7.21
C MET A 819 29.23 13.98 6.41
N ALA A 820 28.48 13.19 5.66
CA ALA A 820 27.27 13.62 4.99
C ALA A 820 26.15 12.70 5.47
N LEU A 821 24.98 13.26 5.74
CA LEU A 821 23.73 12.51 5.63
C LEU A 821 23.57 12.20 4.13
N CYS A 822 23.83 10.95 3.75
CA CYS A 822 23.38 10.41 2.47
C CYS A 822 21.92 10.08 2.63
#